data_AF-A0A382AMI8-F1
#
_entry.id   AF-A0A382AMI8-F1
#
_cell.length_a   1.000
_cell.length_b   1.000
_cell.length_c   1.000
_cell.angle_alpha   90.00
_cell.angle_beta   90.00
_cell.angle_gamma   90.00
#
_symmetry.space_group_name_H-M   'P 1'
#
loop_
_entity.id
_entity.type
_entity.pdbx_description
1 polymer ?
#
loop_
_entity_poly.entity_id
_entity_poly.type
_entity_poly.pdbx_seq_one_letter_code
_entity_poly.pdbx_strand_id
1 'polypeptide(L)'
;VVKLTINAIAAIALLILSQQSNAIPSAPILSSDTDGIQLSLNWSAVSSASGYKLYYAPSPYTGPESVEILELGNTTSIGGTLWADAAFFIGITAYDADGEGEISNVVQVEMTDENLFNDYMNSEHFDVTNWDEYEAVLDQIKSFYGILPTTINVSPTWFNSLQISPESFSSRTDHFQVEGTPDHGVGYGSFVNLPNNKQIVFYSTWEPQVPNSGIAFALEYENDEPKSIEYFPIEGSTFSWVLKNGNGTHSVVFMGVDEGKLHNGDQATSPTYFYDITSKTLTQSYYLTTSHNSILSDYDNDGDDDIVAQSWNEPFNGRNFILQNEGGNFNPIPLGENAYPYISGMGIGTLGYQEDGTFGVIIIDGSSKEWFGVQPEESFIAYLSSDLSKVEDIKPLPIPYFERSEYEEITQIIPGWEGNVGLSHDVAAKGIDLDYDGDLDIVISSMIWSDENPYTVLQILINDNGNYIDETDTRLYNWSLIGGGAHRLDFLDVNDDSYVDILVSDHGHPVGFHDWAIHGSILSGSRVLVNDGTGNFVTVIHQQINDSGDFLPSFVPSLNSRNELRWTVFNPNSTSQVEVRTRQLNMALSTGPNGIDPAKYGAPGFNEFYYLLHNEDVANAVSNGSYVSGLAHYLAYGRAEGRASNAREASN
;
A
#
# COMPACT_ATOMS: atom_id res chain seq x y z
N VAL A 1 29.12 -58.30 -67.31
CA VAL A 1 30.30 -59.06 -66.82
C VAL A 1 29.98 -59.46 -65.37
N VAL A 2 29.30 -60.59 -65.14
CA VAL A 2 29.87 -61.92 -64.80
C VAL A 2 30.63 -61.86 -63.47
N LYS A 3 29.95 -62.20 -62.35
CA LYS A 3 30.01 -63.46 -61.54
C LYS A 3 31.19 -63.46 -60.54
N LEU A 4 31.17 -64.02 -59.32
CA LEU A 4 30.45 -65.12 -58.66
C LEU A 4 30.32 -64.77 -57.14
N THR A 5 29.22 -64.99 -56.40
CA THR A 5 28.64 -66.24 -55.80
C THR A 5 29.57 -67.15 -54.99
N ILE A 6 29.11 -67.51 -53.77
CA ILE A 6 29.06 -68.84 -53.10
C ILE A 6 29.13 -68.60 -51.58
N ASN A 7 28.39 -69.21 -50.64
CA ASN A 7 27.20 -70.08 -50.54
C ASN A 7 26.84 -70.02 -49.02
N ALA A 8 25.60 -69.82 -48.60
CA ALA A 8 24.60 -70.85 -48.27
C ALA A 8 25.14 -72.08 -47.51
N ILE A 9 24.75 -72.26 -46.24
CA ILE A 9 23.83 -73.32 -45.75
C ILE A 9 23.84 -73.37 -44.21
N ALA A 10 22.60 -73.39 -43.70
CA ALA A 10 22.07 -73.80 -42.40
C ALA A 10 23.00 -74.46 -41.36
N ALA A 11 22.90 -73.94 -40.13
CA ALA A 11 22.88 -74.76 -38.93
C ALA A 11 21.69 -74.31 -38.06
N ILE A 12 20.70 -75.20 -37.97
CA ILE A 12 19.68 -75.22 -36.95
C ILE A 12 20.38 -75.34 -35.60
N ALA A 13 20.24 -74.34 -34.75
CA ALA A 13 20.52 -74.46 -33.32
C ALA A 13 19.66 -73.45 -32.56
N LEU A 14 18.56 -73.99 -32.03
CA LEU A 14 17.77 -73.50 -30.89
C LEU A 14 17.26 -72.06 -30.93
N LEU A 15 15.93 -71.96 -31.03
CA LEU A 15 15.17 -71.16 -30.06
C LEU A 15 15.74 -71.46 -28.65
N ILE A 16 16.63 -70.61 -28.17
CA ILE A 16 16.55 -70.18 -26.78
C ILE A 16 15.88 -68.83 -26.92
N LEU A 17 14.58 -68.79 -26.63
CA LEU A 17 14.04 -67.62 -25.97
C LEU A 17 14.96 -67.42 -24.77
N SER A 18 15.97 -66.55 -24.90
CA SER A 18 16.38 -65.82 -23.73
C SER A 18 15.14 -65.01 -23.42
N GLN A 19 14.31 -65.52 -22.52
CA GLN A 19 13.71 -64.62 -21.56
C GLN A 19 14.91 -63.85 -20.99
N GLN A 20 15.27 -62.74 -21.62
CA GLN A 20 15.70 -61.61 -20.83
C GLN A 20 14.49 -61.41 -19.94
N SER A 21 14.57 -61.88 -18.70
CA SER A 21 13.79 -61.23 -17.66
C SER A 21 14.19 -59.77 -17.80
N ASN A 22 13.33 -58.95 -18.39
CA ASN A 22 13.49 -57.52 -18.24
C ASN A 22 13.53 -57.33 -16.73
N ALA A 23 14.70 -56.90 -16.24
CA ALA A 23 14.87 -56.68 -14.83
C ALA A 23 13.89 -55.56 -14.48
N ILE A 24 13.02 -55.82 -13.50
CA ILE A 24 12.11 -54.84 -12.95
C ILE A 24 12.92 -53.57 -12.62
N PRO A 25 12.40 -52.35 -12.84
CA PRO A 25 13.20 -51.14 -12.71
C PRO A 25 13.94 -51.03 -11.37
N SER A 26 15.18 -50.54 -11.40
CA SER A 26 15.97 -50.32 -10.18
C SER A 26 15.34 -49.24 -9.31
N ALA A 27 15.51 -49.34 -7.99
CA ALA A 27 15.05 -48.31 -7.06
C ALA A 27 15.66 -46.94 -7.41
N PRO A 28 14.85 -45.88 -7.54
CA PRO A 28 15.35 -44.52 -7.67
C PRO A 28 15.95 -44.02 -6.35
N ILE A 29 16.74 -42.96 -6.41
CA ILE A 29 17.25 -42.22 -5.23
C ILE A 29 16.34 -41.01 -5.02
N LEU A 30 15.68 -40.93 -3.86
CA LEU A 30 14.76 -39.86 -3.50
C LEU A 30 15.46 -38.83 -2.62
N SER A 31 15.22 -37.55 -2.87
CA SER A 31 15.59 -36.43 -2.02
C SER A 31 14.38 -35.53 -1.77
N SER A 32 14.29 -35.01 -0.56
CA SER A 32 13.33 -33.96 -0.17
C SER A 32 14.06 -32.66 0.12
N ASP A 33 13.41 -31.56 -0.17
CA ASP A 33 13.81 -30.21 0.16
C ASP A 33 12.56 -29.45 0.64
N THR A 34 12.72 -28.58 1.63
CA THR A 34 11.63 -27.79 2.20
C THR A 34 12.03 -26.33 2.27
N ASP A 35 11.11 -25.46 1.88
CA ASP A 35 11.20 -24.01 2.07
C ASP A 35 9.91 -23.56 2.76
N GLY A 36 9.98 -23.36 4.08
CA GLY A 36 8.83 -23.29 4.95
C GLY A 36 7.93 -24.51 4.82
N ILE A 37 6.64 -24.29 4.58
CA ILE A 37 5.65 -25.35 4.33
C ILE A 37 5.65 -25.88 2.89
N GLN A 38 6.50 -25.35 1.99
CA GLN A 38 6.63 -25.88 0.63
C GLN A 38 7.54 -27.10 0.63
N LEU A 39 7.02 -28.24 0.17
CA LEU A 39 7.78 -29.47 -0.02
C LEU A 39 8.13 -29.63 -1.50
N SER A 40 9.41 -29.90 -1.79
CA SER A 40 9.91 -30.35 -3.08
C SER A 40 10.52 -31.74 -2.97
N LEU A 41 10.01 -32.70 -3.75
CA LEU A 41 10.55 -34.04 -3.86
C LEU A 41 11.15 -34.24 -5.25
N ASN A 42 12.37 -34.77 -5.29
CA ASN A 42 13.09 -35.05 -6.54
C ASN A 42 13.67 -36.46 -6.49
N TRP A 43 13.71 -37.17 -7.62
CA TRP A 43 14.31 -38.50 -7.69
C TRP A 43 15.08 -38.77 -8.97
N SER A 44 16.04 -39.69 -8.88
CA SER A 44 16.85 -40.09 -10.03
C SER A 44 16.03 -40.78 -11.12
N ALA A 45 16.18 -40.34 -12.37
CA ALA A 45 15.57 -41.01 -13.51
C ALA A 45 16.10 -42.46 -13.67
N VAL A 46 15.19 -43.41 -13.96
CA VAL A 46 15.48 -44.83 -14.14
C VAL A 46 15.17 -45.17 -15.59
N SER A 47 16.20 -45.54 -16.36
CA SER A 47 16.10 -45.64 -17.82
C SER A 47 15.14 -46.72 -18.34
N SER A 48 14.83 -47.73 -17.53
CA SER A 48 13.85 -48.78 -17.86
C SER A 48 12.43 -48.46 -17.37
N ALA A 49 12.23 -47.39 -16.60
CA ALA A 49 10.93 -47.08 -16.02
C ALA A 49 9.97 -46.51 -17.07
N SER A 50 8.70 -46.95 -16.99
CA SER A 50 7.57 -46.39 -17.74
C SER A 50 6.65 -45.54 -16.85
N GLY A 51 6.99 -45.39 -15.57
CA GLY A 51 6.35 -44.47 -14.63
C GLY A 51 6.86 -44.65 -13.19
N TYR A 52 6.34 -43.83 -12.28
CA TYR A 52 6.69 -43.80 -10.86
C TYR A 52 5.47 -43.75 -9.97
N LYS A 53 5.56 -44.39 -8.80
CA LYS A 53 4.55 -44.29 -7.73
C LYS A 53 5.18 -43.77 -6.46
N LEU A 54 4.56 -42.76 -5.87
CA LEU A 54 4.93 -42.22 -4.58
C LEU A 54 4.08 -42.88 -3.50
N TYR A 55 4.75 -43.38 -2.48
CA TYR A 55 4.17 -43.96 -1.28
C TYR A 55 4.39 -42.98 -0.13
N TYR A 56 3.33 -42.66 0.60
CA TYR A 56 3.46 -41.84 1.81
C TYR A 56 2.61 -42.38 2.95
N ALA A 57 3.08 -42.19 4.17
CA ALA A 57 2.40 -42.59 5.39
C ALA A 57 2.63 -41.55 6.49
N PRO A 58 1.72 -41.38 7.47
CA PRO A 58 1.91 -40.43 8.55
C PRO A 58 3.17 -40.75 9.38
N SER A 59 3.81 -39.72 9.92
CA SER A 59 4.80 -39.81 11.00
C SER A 59 4.13 -39.31 12.29
N PRO A 60 3.98 -40.14 13.34
CA PRO A 60 4.45 -41.53 13.46
C PRO A 60 3.61 -42.52 12.64
N TYR A 61 4.28 -43.55 12.12
CA TYR A 61 3.64 -44.60 11.30
C TYR A 61 2.62 -45.41 12.09
N THR A 62 1.41 -45.54 11.56
CA THR A 62 0.28 -46.18 12.27
C THR A 62 -0.04 -47.59 11.77
N GLY A 63 0.50 -48.02 10.63
CA GLY A 63 0.31 -49.37 10.09
C GLY A 63 0.21 -49.39 8.56
N PRO A 64 0.28 -50.57 7.91
CA PRO A 64 0.26 -50.69 6.45
C PRO A 64 -0.98 -50.08 5.78
N GLU A 65 -2.09 -50.02 6.50
CA GLU A 65 -3.35 -49.43 6.07
C GLU A 65 -3.31 -47.90 5.96
N SER A 66 -2.31 -47.25 6.56
CA SER A 66 -2.10 -45.79 6.51
C SER A 66 -1.24 -45.35 5.32
N VAL A 67 -0.73 -46.30 4.53
CA VAL A 67 0.10 -46.03 3.36
C VAL A 67 -0.81 -45.67 2.19
N GLU A 68 -0.67 -44.44 1.71
CA GLU A 68 -1.33 -43.93 0.54
C GLU A 68 -0.38 -43.94 -0.67
N ILE A 69 -0.95 -44.06 -1.87
CA ILE A 69 -0.18 -44.21 -3.12
C ILE A 69 -0.65 -43.17 -4.14
N LEU A 70 0.31 -42.43 -4.69
CA LEU A 70 0.08 -41.47 -5.76
C LEU A 70 0.80 -41.92 -7.05
N GLU A 71 0.06 -41.99 -8.15
CA GLU A 71 0.58 -42.31 -9.48
C GLU A 71 1.11 -41.04 -10.16
N LEU A 72 2.37 -41.04 -10.56
CA LEU A 72 3.07 -39.84 -11.04
C LEU A 72 3.43 -39.90 -12.53
N GLY A 73 3.26 -41.06 -13.17
CA GLY A 73 3.70 -41.25 -14.55
C GLY A 73 5.22 -41.01 -14.67
N ASN A 74 5.66 -40.29 -15.71
CA ASN A 74 7.08 -40.15 -16.06
C ASN A 74 7.78 -38.94 -15.44
N THR A 75 7.17 -38.25 -14.48
CA THR A 75 7.84 -37.13 -13.82
C THR A 75 8.98 -37.62 -12.92
N THR A 76 9.94 -36.74 -12.65
CA THR A 76 11.05 -37.01 -11.72
C THR A 76 11.07 -36.04 -10.55
N SER A 77 10.00 -35.27 -10.40
CA SER A 77 9.79 -34.35 -9.30
C SER A 77 8.29 -34.14 -9.06
N ILE A 78 7.95 -33.82 -7.82
CA ILE A 78 6.65 -33.31 -7.40
C ILE A 78 6.87 -32.34 -6.25
N GLY A 79 6.04 -31.31 -6.15
CA GLY A 79 6.04 -30.42 -5.01
C GLY A 79 4.62 -30.01 -4.63
N GLY A 80 4.49 -29.44 -3.45
CA GLY A 80 3.22 -28.94 -2.95
C GLY A 80 3.36 -28.30 -1.58
N THR A 81 2.33 -27.55 -1.21
CA THR A 81 2.22 -26.88 0.09
C THR A 81 1.63 -27.85 1.11
N LEU A 82 2.33 -28.05 2.23
CA LEU A 82 1.82 -28.77 3.38
C LEU A 82 1.15 -27.82 4.38
N TRP A 83 0.67 -28.33 5.50
CA TRP A 83 0.17 -27.53 6.63
C TRP A 83 1.13 -27.64 7.82
N ALA A 84 1.02 -26.72 8.78
CA ALA A 84 1.77 -26.83 10.04
C ALA A 84 1.49 -28.18 10.74
N ASP A 85 2.51 -28.79 11.34
CA ASP A 85 2.49 -30.13 11.94
C ASP A 85 2.29 -31.30 10.96
N ALA A 86 2.30 -31.06 9.65
CA ALA A 86 2.32 -32.14 8.67
C ALA A 86 3.59 -32.98 8.81
N ALA A 87 3.45 -34.30 8.96
CA ALA A 87 4.56 -35.20 9.19
C ALA A 87 4.36 -36.52 8.43
N PHE A 88 5.28 -36.86 7.53
CA PHE A 88 5.16 -38.01 6.63
C PHE A 88 6.48 -38.76 6.41
N PHE A 89 6.38 -40.07 6.27
CA PHE A 89 7.39 -40.90 5.61
C PHE A 89 7.05 -41.02 4.13
N ILE A 90 8.03 -40.81 3.26
CA ILE A 90 7.82 -40.80 1.81
C ILE A 90 8.87 -41.68 1.13
N GLY A 91 8.42 -42.54 0.22
CA GLY A 91 9.29 -43.32 -0.66
C GLY A 91 8.71 -43.40 -2.06
N ILE A 92 9.54 -43.77 -3.04
CA ILE A 92 9.11 -43.82 -4.43
C ILE A 92 9.60 -45.09 -5.12
N THR A 93 8.77 -45.68 -5.96
CA THR A 93 9.11 -46.84 -6.79
C THR A 93 9.09 -46.44 -8.26
N ALA A 94 9.86 -47.16 -9.07
CA ALA A 94 9.77 -47.12 -10.52
C ALA A 94 9.06 -48.38 -11.02
N TYR A 95 8.21 -48.28 -12.04
CA TYR A 95 7.55 -49.43 -12.63
C TYR A 95 7.62 -49.42 -14.16
N ASP A 96 7.47 -50.59 -14.76
CA ASP A 96 7.35 -50.78 -16.21
C ASP A 96 6.27 -51.84 -16.54
N ALA A 97 6.27 -52.36 -17.77
CA ALA A 97 5.34 -53.39 -18.20
C ALA A 97 5.57 -54.76 -17.51
N ASP A 98 6.76 -54.99 -16.96
CA ASP A 98 7.19 -56.24 -16.36
C ASP A 98 7.01 -56.25 -14.83
N GLY A 99 6.90 -55.08 -14.19
CA GLY A 99 6.47 -54.96 -12.79
C GLY A 99 6.89 -53.65 -12.12
N GLU A 100 6.74 -53.61 -10.80
CA GLU A 100 7.14 -52.50 -9.95
C GLU A 100 8.39 -52.85 -9.14
N GLY A 101 9.38 -51.96 -9.15
CA GLY A 101 10.68 -52.13 -8.51
C GLY A 101 10.63 -51.97 -6.99
N GLU A 102 11.81 -52.06 -6.37
CA GLU A 102 11.96 -51.78 -4.94
C GLU A 102 11.73 -50.29 -4.64
N ILE A 103 11.24 -50.01 -3.41
CA ILE A 103 11.10 -48.64 -2.91
C ILE A 103 12.49 -48.00 -2.76
N SER A 104 12.56 -46.70 -3.04
CA SER A 104 13.74 -45.87 -2.79
C SER A 104 14.17 -45.88 -1.32
N ASN A 105 15.23 -45.12 -1.00
CA ASN A 105 15.37 -44.62 0.36
C ASN A 105 14.09 -43.88 0.78
N VAL A 106 13.71 -44.03 2.05
CA VAL A 106 12.57 -43.32 2.64
C VAL A 106 13.09 -42.02 3.24
N VAL A 107 12.44 -40.92 2.92
CA VAL A 107 12.66 -39.61 3.55
C VAL A 107 11.55 -39.35 4.57
N GLN A 108 11.89 -38.66 5.65
CA GLN A 108 10.93 -38.18 6.64
C GLN A 108 10.84 -36.67 6.49
N VAL A 109 9.63 -36.16 6.31
CA VAL A 109 9.34 -34.73 6.18
C VAL A 109 8.43 -34.34 7.33
N GLU A 110 8.80 -33.30 8.08
CA GLU A 110 8.02 -32.82 9.24
C GLU A 110 7.99 -31.30 9.25
N MET A 111 6.79 -30.72 9.31
CA MET A 111 6.52 -29.28 9.40
C MET A 111 6.21 -28.87 10.83
N THR A 112 7.01 -29.35 11.79
CA THR A 112 6.87 -28.99 13.21
C THR A 112 7.28 -27.54 13.43
N ASP A 113 6.79 -26.94 14.52
CA ASP A 113 7.22 -25.62 14.98
C ASP A 113 8.75 -25.49 15.06
N GLU A 114 9.45 -26.52 15.57
CA GLU A 114 10.91 -26.53 15.63
C GLU A 114 11.56 -26.48 14.23
N ASN A 115 11.05 -27.25 13.27
CA ASN A 115 11.60 -27.25 11.91
C ASN A 115 11.29 -25.96 11.17
N LEU A 116 10.07 -25.43 11.30
CA LEU A 116 9.67 -24.15 10.68
C LEU A 116 10.42 -22.97 11.31
N PHE A 117 10.63 -22.99 12.63
CA PHE A 117 11.50 -22.03 13.30
C PHE A 117 12.94 -22.11 12.77
N ASN A 118 13.52 -23.31 12.71
CA ASN A 118 14.88 -23.48 12.19
C ASN A 118 15.01 -23.03 10.74
N ASP A 119 14.01 -23.32 9.90
CA ASP A 119 13.99 -22.87 8.51
C ASP A 119 13.92 -21.35 8.41
N TYR A 120 13.00 -20.71 9.14
CA TYR A 120 12.92 -19.26 9.24
C TYR A 120 14.25 -18.64 9.68
N MET A 121 14.87 -19.19 10.72
CA MET A 121 16.16 -18.74 11.27
C MET A 121 17.36 -18.96 10.33
N ASN A 122 17.23 -19.81 9.31
CA ASN A 122 18.26 -20.05 8.30
C ASN A 122 17.98 -19.35 6.96
N SER A 123 16.82 -18.70 6.81
CA SER A 123 16.45 -18.00 5.58
C SER A 123 17.32 -16.75 5.34
N GLU A 124 17.55 -16.39 4.08
CA GLU A 124 18.35 -15.22 3.69
C GLU A 124 17.65 -13.88 3.98
N HIS A 125 16.42 -13.89 4.53
CA HIS A 125 15.58 -12.72 4.74
C HIS A 125 15.93 -11.89 5.98
N PHE A 126 17.07 -12.13 6.65
CA PHE A 126 17.59 -11.23 7.68
C PHE A 126 18.20 -10.00 7.03
N ASP A 127 17.33 -9.17 6.49
CA ASP A 127 17.72 -7.88 6.01
C ASP A 127 17.98 -6.96 7.21
N VAL A 128 19.26 -6.66 7.42
CA VAL A 128 19.70 -5.72 8.44
C VAL A 128 19.46 -4.31 7.93
N THR A 129 18.20 -3.88 7.94
CA THR A 129 17.89 -2.44 7.89
C THR A 129 18.74 -1.78 8.96
N ASN A 130 19.62 -0.86 8.56
CA ASN A 130 20.69 -0.40 9.42
C ASN A 130 20.16 0.64 10.42
N TRP A 131 19.65 0.16 11.57
CA TRP A 131 19.18 1.01 12.65
C TRP A 131 20.24 2.03 13.07
N ASP A 132 21.52 1.65 13.17
CA ASP A 132 22.57 2.57 13.61
C ASP A 132 22.73 3.76 12.63
N GLU A 133 22.62 3.50 11.33
CA GLU A 133 22.61 4.57 10.31
C GLU A 133 21.36 5.45 10.42
N TYR A 134 20.19 4.83 10.62
CA TYR A 134 18.93 5.56 10.76
C TYR A 134 18.91 6.41 12.04
N GLU A 135 19.35 5.86 13.17
CA GLU A 135 19.48 6.54 14.45
C GLU A 135 20.45 7.72 14.35
N ALA A 136 21.57 7.56 13.64
CA ALA A 136 22.50 8.66 13.39
C ALA A 136 21.86 9.81 12.58
N VAL A 137 20.90 9.53 11.70
CA VAL A 137 20.10 10.56 11.01
C VAL A 137 19.12 11.22 11.99
N LEU A 138 18.41 10.43 12.80
CA LEU A 138 17.49 10.95 13.81
C LEU A 138 18.19 11.85 14.83
N ASP A 139 19.41 11.51 15.24
CA ASP A 139 20.22 12.31 16.16
C ASP A 139 20.67 13.64 15.54
N GLN A 140 20.98 13.65 14.23
CA GLN A 140 21.26 14.89 13.51
C GLN A 140 20.03 15.80 13.46
N ILE A 141 18.85 15.23 13.18
CA ILE A 141 17.57 15.96 13.20
C ILE A 141 17.31 16.52 14.59
N LYS A 142 17.39 15.70 15.65
CA LYS A 142 17.21 16.14 17.05
C LYS A 142 18.18 17.25 17.43
N SER A 143 19.45 17.16 17.02
CA SER A 143 20.43 18.22 17.29
C SER A 143 20.05 19.56 16.67
N PHE A 144 19.32 19.56 15.57
CA PHE A 144 18.86 20.79 14.91
C PHE A 144 17.57 21.33 15.55
N TYR A 145 16.57 20.47 15.72
CA TYR A 145 15.27 20.82 16.31
C TYR A 145 15.32 21.09 17.82
N GLY A 146 16.43 20.72 18.47
CA GLY A 146 16.69 21.03 19.87
C GLY A 146 15.76 20.27 20.79
N ILE A 147 14.85 20.99 21.45
CA ILE A 147 13.87 20.42 22.39
C ILE A 147 12.57 20.01 21.71
N LEU A 148 12.35 20.42 20.45
CA LEU A 148 11.11 20.12 19.74
C LEU A 148 11.01 18.62 19.43
N PRO A 149 9.83 18.00 19.57
CA PRO A 149 9.63 16.58 19.23
C PRO A 149 9.85 16.33 17.74
N THR A 150 10.61 15.29 17.37
CA THR A 150 10.93 15.01 15.95
C THR A 150 10.41 13.67 15.43
N THR A 151 9.88 12.82 16.30
CA THR A 151 9.41 11.46 15.98
C THR A 151 8.27 11.04 16.89
N ILE A 152 7.40 10.13 16.42
CA ILE A 152 6.40 9.43 17.25
C ILE A 152 6.72 7.92 17.24
N ASN A 153 6.88 7.33 18.43
CA ASN A 153 7.11 5.91 18.67
C ASN A 153 8.12 5.23 17.72
N VAL A 154 9.28 5.87 17.50
CA VAL A 154 10.39 5.30 16.72
C VAL A 154 11.34 4.55 17.66
N SER A 155 11.61 3.27 17.37
CA SER A 155 12.55 2.46 18.16
C SER A 155 13.16 1.33 17.31
N PRO A 156 14.28 0.72 17.73
CA PRO A 156 14.86 -0.42 17.03
C PRO A 156 13.89 -1.61 16.93
N THR A 157 13.01 -1.78 17.92
CA THR A 157 12.03 -2.88 17.95
C THR A 157 11.13 -2.86 16.73
N TRP A 158 10.54 -1.69 16.44
CA TRP A 158 9.63 -1.52 15.31
C TRP A 158 10.41 -1.45 14.00
N PHE A 159 11.49 -0.66 13.96
CA PHE A 159 12.27 -0.45 12.75
C PHE A 159 12.86 -1.76 12.23
N ASN A 160 13.64 -2.49 13.03
CA ASN A 160 14.32 -3.70 12.56
C ASN A 160 13.33 -4.79 12.14
N SER A 161 12.19 -4.88 12.81
CA SER A 161 11.21 -5.94 12.56
C SER A 161 10.30 -5.64 11.38
N LEU A 162 10.01 -4.36 11.06
CA LEU A 162 8.92 -4.00 10.14
C LEU A 162 9.38 -3.17 8.94
N GLN A 163 10.54 -2.52 9.01
CA GLN A 163 11.05 -1.72 7.91
C GLN A 163 11.36 -2.61 6.70
N ILE A 164 10.85 -2.22 5.53
CA ILE A 164 11.19 -2.93 4.29
C ILE A 164 12.58 -2.51 3.82
N SER A 165 13.37 -3.50 3.44
CA SER A 165 14.72 -3.30 2.91
C SER A 165 14.74 -2.48 1.63
N PRO A 166 15.70 -1.54 1.47
CA PRO A 166 16.00 -0.93 0.18
C PRO A 166 16.35 -1.93 -0.93
N GLU A 167 16.89 -3.12 -0.61
CA GLU A 167 17.28 -4.15 -1.58
C GLU A 167 16.06 -4.84 -2.24
N SER A 168 14.90 -4.79 -1.58
CA SER A 168 13.64 -5.32 -2.10
C SER A 168 13.05 -4.48 -3.23
N PHE A 169 13.64 -3.34 -3.56
CA PHE A 169 13.10 -2.40 -4.54
C PHE A 169 13.89 -2.37 -5.85
N SER A 170 13.20 -2.03 -6.94
CA SER A 170 13.80 -1.71 -8.23
C SER A 170 13.40 -0.31 -8.69
N SER A 171 14.30 0.35 -9.42
CA SER A 171 14.04 1.65 -10.05
C SER A 171 14.16 1.54 -11.57
N ARG A 172 13.31 2.27 -12.28
CA ARG A 172 13.31 2.38 -13.74
C ARG A 172 13.05 3.83 -14.15
N THR A 173 13.75 4.29 -15.18
CA THR A 173 13.53 5.61 -15.79
C THR A 173 13.26 5.45 -17.28
N ASP A 174 12.13 5.96 -17.74
CA ASP A 174 11.71 5.98 -19.14
C ASP A 174 11.56 7.42 -19.63
N HIS A 175 11.70 7.63 -20.93
CA HIS A 175 11.52 8.94 -21.55
C HIS A 175 10.52 8.85 -22.69
N PHE A 176 9.49 9.67 -22.64
CA PHE A 176 8.43 9.68 -23.63
C PHE A 176 8.42 10.99 -24.41
N GLN A 177 8.07 10.92 -25.70
CA GLN A 177 7.82 12.12 -26.51
C GLN A 177 6.33 12.45 -26.48
N VAL A 178 6.01 13.72 -26.24
CA VAL A 178 4.64 14.25 -26.22
C VAL A 178 4.49 15.42 -27.19
N GLU A 179 3.26 15.69 -27.63
CA GLU A 179 2.96 16.86 -28.45
C GLU A 179 2.77 18.08 -27.54
N GLY A 180 3.83 18.88 -27.37
CA GLY A 180 3.82 20.09 -26.54
C GLY A 180 5.09 20.21 -25.71
N THR A 181 5.05 21.07 -24.69
CA THR A 181 6.14 21.30 -23.73
C THR A 181 5.56 21.40 -22.32
N PRO A 182 5.12 20.28 -21.72
CA PRO A 182 4.59 20.29 -20.35
C PRO A 182 5.63 20.87 -19.39
N ASP A 183 5.16 21.67 -18.44
CA ASP A 183 5.98 22.21 -17.35
C ASP A 183 5.68 21.50 -16.03
N HIS A 184 6.51 21.74 -15.02
CA HIS A 184 6.25 21.32 -13.66
C HIS A 184 5.02 22.02 -13.08
N GLY A 185 4.34 21.33 -12.16
CA GLY A 185 3.23 21.90 -11.40
C GLY A 185 2.99 21.11 -10.12
N VAL A 186 2.00 21.55 -9.36
CA VAL A 186 1.57 20.93 -8.10
C VAL A 186 0.32 20.10 -8.36
N GLY A 187 0.30 18.86 -7.90
CA GLY A 187 -0.86 17.99 -7.99
C GLY A 187 -0.55 16.52 -7.70
N TYR A 188 -1.59 15.69 -7.82
CA TYR A 188 -1.62 14.32 -7.32
C TYR A 188 -2.25 13.36 -8.33
N GLY A 189 -1.86 12.09 -8.22
CA GLY A 189 -2.26 11.03 -9.13
C GLY A 189 -3.24 10.02 -8.56
N SER A 190 -3.71 9.16 -9.44
CA SER A 190 -4.52 7.97 -9.14
C SER A 190 -4.22 6.89 -10.18
N PHE A 191 -4.76 5.68 -10.01
CA PHE A 191 -4.52 4.60 -10.96
C PHE A 191 -5.76 3.70 -11.14
N VAL A 192 -5.78 2.96 -12.24
CA VAL A 192 -6.78 1.92 -12.50
C VAL A 192 -6.10 0.67 -13.06
N ASN A 193 -6.46 -0.49 -12.50
CA ASN A 193 -6.06 -1.78 -13.03
C ASN A 193 -7.07 -2.25 -14.09
N LEU A 194 -6.55 -2.72 -15.21
CA LEU A 194 -7.31 -3.18 -16.37
C LEU A 194 -7.02 -4.67 -16.65
N PRO A 195 -7.92 -5.39 -17.34
CA PRO A 195 -7.69 -6.78 -17.70
C PRO A 195 -6.39 -7.00 -18.51
N ASN A 196 -5.87 -8.23 -18.46
CA ASN A 196 -4.66 -8.66 -19.17
C ASN A 196 -3.37 -7.96 -18.71
N ASN A 197 -3.22 -7.74 -17.40
CA ASN A 197 -2.04 -7.13 -16.79
C ASN A 197 -1.72 -5.73 -17.38
N LYS A 198 -2.78 -4.93 -17.52
CA LYS A 198 -2.70 -3.53 -17.93
C LYS A 198 -3.03 -2.65 -16.75
N GLN A 199 -2.41 -1.48 -16.69
CA GLN A 199 -2.70 -0.47 -15.68
C GLN A 199 -2.55 0.91 -16.32
N ILE A 200 -3.38 1.86 -15.92
CA ILE A 200 -3.18 3.27 -16.27
C ILE A 200 -2.94 4.06 -15.00
N VAL A 201 -1.87 4.84 -14.98
CA VAL A 201 -1.55 5.79 -13.92
C VAL A 201 -1.85 7.20 -14.42
N PHE A 202 -2.67 7.93 -13.68
CA PHE A 202 -3.08 9.29 -13.97
C PHE A 202 -2.33 10.26 -13.07
N TYR A 203 -2.02 11.44 -13.61
CA TYR A 203 -1.42 12.53 -12.85
C TYR A 203 -1.90 13.85 -13.43
N SER A 204 -2.31 14.79 -12.58
CA SER A 204 -2.69 16.13 -13.01
C SER A 204 -2.12 17.20 -12.11
N THR A 205 -1.85 18.37 -12.67
CA THR A 205 -1.32 19.51 -11.91
C THR A 205 -1.95 20.83 -12.32
N TRP A 206 -1.71 21.82 -11.49
CA TRP A 206 -1.77 23.25 -11.82
C TRP A 206 -0.39 23.89 -11.66
N GLU A 207 -0.17 25.02 -12.29
CA GLU A 207 1.12 25.73 -12.24
C GLU A 207 1.06 26.97 -11.31
N PRO A 208 1.95 27.06 -10.31
CA PRO A 208 2.05 28.22 -9.44
C PRO A 208 2.23 29.53 -10.21
N GLN A 209 1.36 30.50 -9.94
CA GLN A 209 1.42 31.87 -10.48
C GLN A 209 1.24 31.97 -12.01
N VAL A 210 0.82 30.90 -12.69
CA VAL A 210 0.55 30.90 -14.13
C VAL A 210 -0.93 30.63 -14.39
N PRO A 211 -1.72 31.65 -14.79
CA PRO A 211 -3.15 31.52 -14.99
C PRO A 211 -3.51 30.51 -16.11
N ASN A 212 -4.50 29.66 -15.86
CA ASN A 212 -4.99 28.67 -16.84
C ASN A 212 -3.89 27.69 -17.32
N SER A 213 -2.95 27.34 -16.44
CA SER A 213 -1.84 26.45 -16.78
C SER A 213 -1.83 25.25 -15.87
N GLY A 214 -1.82 24.08 -16.49
CA GLY A 214 -1.80 22.78 -15.84
C GLY A 214 -1.67 21.69 -16.88
N ILE A 215 -1.42 20.48 -16.42
CA ILE A 215 -1.27 19.30 -17.29
C ILE A 215 -2.05 18.13 -16.72
N ALA A 216 -2.44 17.22 -17.60
CA ALA A 216 -2.87 15.88 -17.24
C ALA A 216 -2.10 14.85 -18.07
N PHE A 217 -1.68 13.78 -17.41
CA PHE A 217 -1.06 12.61 -18.02
C PHE A 217 -1.88 11.35 -17.75
N ALA A 218 -1.85 10.44 -18.71
CA ALA A 218 -2.28 9.06 -18.54
C ALA A 218 -1.17 8.13 -19.07
N LEU A 219 -0.52 7.37 -18.18
CA LEU A 219 0.55 6.44 -18.49
C LEU A 219 0.04 5.00 -18.46
N GLU A 220 0.10 4.31 -19.59
CA GLU A 220 -0.27 2.90 -19.68
C GLU A 220 0.94 2.00 -19.40
N TYR A 221 0.79 1.11 -18.43
CA TYR A 221 1.65 -0.05 -18.22
C TYR A 221 1.02 -1.28 -18.88
N GLU A 222 1.85 -2.10 -19.53
CA GLU A 222 1.48 -3.46 -19.95
C GLU A 222 2.56 -4.44 -19.46
N ASN A 223 2.14 -5.46 -18.72
CA ASN A 223 3.05 -6.42 -18.09
C ASN A 223 4.13 -5.75 -17.24
N ASP A 224 3.72 -4.81 -16.39
CA ASP A 224 4.59 -4.04 -15.48
C ASP A 224 5.63 -3.16 -16.16
N GLU A 225 5.54 -2.95 -17.46
CA GLU A 225 6.40 -2.03 -18.20
C GLU A 225 5.62 -0.82 -18.72
N PRO A 226 6.10 0.42 -18.51
CA PRO A 226 5.56 1.60 -19.18
C PRO A 226 5.57 1.44 -20.70
N LYS A 227 4.42 1.66 -21.36
CA LYS A 227 4.27 1.51 -22.82
C LYS A 227 4.00 2.80 -23.56
N SER A 228 3.07 3.62 -23.06
CA SER A 228 2.68 4.86 -23.73
C SER A 228 2.16 5.87 -22.73
N ILE A 229 2.39 7.15 -23.03
CA ILE A 229 1.85 8.27 -22.27
C ILE A 229 0.96 9.12 -23.18
N GLU A 230 -0.15 9.57 -22.62
CA GLU A 230 -0.99 10.62 -23.20
C GLU A 230 -0.82 11.89 -22.39
N TYR A 231 -0.79 13.02 -23.09
CA TYR A 231 -0.58 14.34 -22.51
C TYR A 231 -1.70 15.28 -22.93
N PHE A 232 -2.28 15.99 -21.96
CA PHE A 232 -3.33 16.96 -22.17
C PHE A 232 -2.98 18.27 -21.44
N PRO A 233 -2.85 19.41 -22.15
CA PRO A 233 -2.85 20.71 -21.50
C PRO A 233 -4.25 21.02 -20.96
N ILE A 234 -4.33 21.42 -19.69
CA ILE A 234 -5.58 21.78 -19.01
C ILE A 234 -5.44 23.14 -18.31
N GLU A 235 -6.54 23.72 -17.85
CA GLU A 235 -6.49 24.98 -17.10
C GLU A 235 -5.92 24.84 -15.69
N GLY A 236 -5.87 23.61 -15.16
CA GLY A 236 -5.36 23.28 -13.82
C GLY A 236 -6.25 22.26 -13.09
N SER A 237 -5.61 21.34 -12.36
CA SER A 237 -6.25 20.34 -11.50
C SER A 237 -5.30 19.94 -10.38
N THR A 238 -5.77 19.87 -9.14
CA THR A 238 -4.95 19.35 -8.02
C THR A 238 -5.03 17.83 -7.92
N PHE A 239 -6.23 17.27 -8.07
CA PHE A 239 -6.48 15.84 -7.88
C PHE A 239 -7.03 15.17 -9.15
N SER A 240 -6.47 14.01 -9.45
CA SER A 240 -7.08 13.04 -10.37
C SER A 240 -7.73 11.92 -9.54
N TRP A 241 -8.93 11.53 -9.92
CA TRP A 241 -9.70 10.48 -9.26
C TRP A 241 -10.14 9.42 -10.26
N VAL A 242 -9.99 8.15 -9.88
CA VAL A 242 -10.62 7.01 -10.55
C VAL A 242 -11.78 6.58 -9.67
N LEU A 243 -13.00 6.73 -10.19
CA LEU A 243 -14.26 6.44 -9.50
C LEU A 243 -14.73 5.07 -9.99
N LYS A 244 -15.04 4.16 -9.06
CA LYS A 244 -15.70 2.91 -9.38
C LYS A 244 -17.18 3.18 -9.57
N ASN A 245 -17.73 2.72 -10.68
CA ASN A 245 -19.17 2.76 -10.91
C ASN A 245 -19.80 1.42 -10.45
N GLY A 246 -21.05 1.43 -9.98
CA GLY A 246 -21.80 0.26 -9.50
C GLY A 246 -22.01 -0.83 -10.56
N ASN A 247 -21.84 -0.49 -11.84
CA ASN A 247 -21.82 -1.45 -12.95
C ASN A 247 -20.45 -2.11 -13.20
N GLY A 248 -19.43 -1.80 -12.39
CA GLY A 248 -18.06 -2.33 -12.49
C GLY A 248 -17.17 -1.61 -13.51
N THR A 249 -17.64 -0.53 -14.15
CA THR A 249 -16.80 0.36 -14.96
C THR A 249 -16.12 1.41 -14.09
N HIS A 250 -15.20 2.19 -14.67
CA HIS A 250 -14.55 3.29 -13.98
C HIS A 250 -14.76 4.60 -14.73
N SER A 251 -14.94 5.68 -13.99
CA SER A 251 -14.90 7.06 -14.49
C SER A 251 -13.63 7.74 -14.01
N VAL A 252 -12.99 8.56 -14.84
CA VAL A 252 -11.76 9.26 -14.47
C VAL A 252 -11.99 10.76 -14.51
N VAL A 253 -11.76 11.43 -13.37
CA VAL A 253 -12.07 12.85 -13.15
C VAL A 253 -10.81 13.60 -12.76
N PHE A 254 -10.52 14.71 -13.43
CA PHE A 254 -9.52 15.70 -13.01
C PHE A 254 -10.27 16.93 -12.49
N MET A 255 -10.22 17.13 -11.17
CA MET A 255 -11.00 18.16 -10.50
C MET A 255 -10.44 19.55 -10.78
N GLY A 256 -11.29 20.47 -11.23
CA GLY A 256 -10.87 21.85 -11.47
C GLY A 256 -10.48 22.56 -10.18
N VAL A 257 -9.37 23.30 -10.23
CA VAL A 257 -8.60 23.85 -9.12
C VAL A 257 -8.92 25.32 -8.82
N ASP A 258 -8.61 25.75 -7.61
CA ASP A 258 -8.74 27.13 -7.11
C ASP A 258 -7.43 27.91 -6.97
N GLU A 259 -6.33 27.37 -7.51
CA GLU A 259 -4.99 27.94 -7.41
C GLU A 259 -4.35 28.02 -8.81
N GLY A 260 -3.72 29.16 -9.10
CA GLY A 260 -3.10 29.46 -10.40
C GLY A 260 -3.45 30.85 -10.96
N LYS A 261 -4.70 31.30 -10.80
CA LYS A 261 -5.18 32.62 -11.29
C LYS A 261 -5.14 33.73 -10.23
N LEU A 262 -5.07 33.40 -8.94
CA LEU A 262 -5.26 34.35 -7.83
C LEU A 262 -4.36 35.61 -7.88
N HIS A 263 -3.13 35.51 -8.39
CA HIS A 263 -2.16 36.63 -8.38
C HIS A 263 -2.39 37.70 -9.45
N ASN A 264 -3.21 37.44 -10.48
CA ASN A 264 -3.52 38.42 -11.54
C ASN A 264 -4.89 39.09 -11.37
N GLY A 265 -5.67 38.70 -10.34
CA GLY A 265 -7.01 39.20 -10.05
C GLY A 265 -8.16 38.50 -10.78
N ASP A 266 -7.87 37.49 -11.62
CA ASP A 266 -8.89 36.63 -12.22
C ASP A 266 -9.44 35.66 -11.16
N GLN A 267 -10.69 35.21 -11.35
CA GLN A 267 -11.27 34.17 -10.51
C GLN A 267 -10.50 32.87 -10.70
N ALA A 268 -10.05 32.28 -9.59
CA ALA A 268 -9.36 31.00 -9.60
C ALA A 268 -10.38 29.85 -9.63
N THR A 269 -10.82 29.56 -10.84
CA THR A 269 -11.79 28.52 -11.20
C THR A 269 -11.32 27.84 -12.47
N SER A 270 -11.48 26.53 -12.60
CA SER A 270 -11.26 25.82 -13.86
C SER A 270 -12.37 24.79 -14.14
N PRO A 271 -12.55 24.35 -15.40
CA PRO A 271 -13.42 23.22 -15.70
C PRO A 271 -12.95 21.94 -14.98
N THR A 272 -13.88 21.06 -14.68
CA THR A 272 -13.57 19.66 -14.36
C THR A 272 -13.41 18.88 -15.66
N TYR A 273 -12.42 18.00 -15.74
CA TYR A 273 -12.15 17.21 -16.95
C TYR A 273 -12.47 15.73 -16.71
N PHE A 274 -12.95 15.06 -17.76
CA PHE A 274 -13.35 13.65 -17.73
C PHE A 274 -12.59 12.86 -18.79
N TYR A 275 -11.91 11.80 -18.37
CA TYR A 275 -11.11 10.97 -19.26
C TYR A 275 -11.81 9.63 -19.53
N ASP A 276 -11.96 9.33 -20.82
CA ASP A 276 -12.48 8.04 -21.29
C ASP A 276 -11.34 7.06 -21.51
N ILE A 277 -11.29 6.00 -20.70
CA ILE A 277 -10.26 4.96 -20.74
C ILE A 277 -10.23 4.21 -22.07
N THR A 278 -11.37 4.07 -22.74
CA THR A 278 -11.49 3.30 -23.98
C THR A 278 -11.06 4.10 -25.19
N SER A 279 -11.54 5.34 -25.34
CA SER A 279 -11.19 6.21 -26.45
C SER A 279 -9.91 7.00 -26.23
N LYS A 280 -9.37 7.04 -25.01
CA LYS A 280 -8.17 7.80 -24.63
C LYS A 280 -8.34 9.30 -24.91
N THR A 281 -9.52 9.81 -24.60
CA THR A 281 -9.91 11.20 -24.88
C THR A 281 -10.33 11.93 -23.63
N LEU A 282 -9.95 13.20 -23.55
CA LEU A 282 -10.35 14.12 -22.50
C LEU A 282 -11.53 14.99 -22.96
N THR A 283 -12.56 15.08 -22.12
CA THR A 283 -13.66 16.05 -22.25
C THR A 283 -13.71 16.95 -21.02
N GLN A 284 -14.53 17.99 -21.02
CA GLN A 284 -14.62 18.93 -19.90
C GLN A 284 -16.08 19.29 -19.57
N SER A 285 -16.31 19.68 -18.33
CA SER A 285 -17.59 20.18 -17.83
C SER A 285 -17.99 21.50 -18.50
N TYR A 286 -19.29 21.79 -18.48
CA TYR A 286 -19.84 23.10 -18.83
C TYR A 286 -19.85 24.09 -17.66
N TYR A 287 -19.64 23.59 -16.45
CA TYR A 287 -19.49 24.33 -15.21
C TYR A 287 -18.02 24.41 -14.79
N LEU A 288 -17.73 25.32 -13.88
CA LEU A 288 -16.40 25.48 -13.28
C LEU A 288 -16.41 24.92 -11.85
N THR A 289 -15.23 24.61 -11.32
CA THR A 289 -15.03 24.22 -9.92
C THR A 289 -13.80 24.95 -9.36
N THR A 290 -13.66 24.91 -8.04
CA THR A 290 -12.58 25.57 -7.27
C THR A 290 -12.13 24.63 -6.14
N SER A 291 -11.62 23.45 -6.48
CA SER A 291 -11.28 22.45 -5.46
C SER A 291 -9.80 22.51 -5.13
N HIS A 292 -9.49 22.96 -3.92
CA HIS A 292 -8.17 22.83 -3.30
C HIS A 292 -7.95 21.38 -2.86
N ASN A 293 -8.96 20.82 -2.18
CA ASN A 293 -8.99 19.46 -1.66
C ASN A 293 -10.34 18.78 -1.97
N SER A 294 -10.29 17.45 -2.13
CA SER A 294 -11.46 16.60 -2.35
C SER A 294 -11.20 15.18 -1.86
N ILE A 295 -12.26 14.39 -1.67
CA ILE A 295 -12.19 12.99 -1.24
C ILE A 295 -13.29 12.17 -1.91
N LEU A 296 -13.04 10.86 -2.11
CA LEU A 296 -14.07 9.93 -2.60
C LEU A 296 -15.04 9.53 -1.49
N SER A 297 -16.31 9.40 -1.85
CA SER A 297 -17.37 8.84 -1.01
C SER A 297 -18.52 8.38 -1.91
N ASP A 298 -19.05 7.18 -1.70
CA ASP A 298 -20.38 6.79 -2.21
C ASP A 298 -21.41 7.40 -1.25
N TYR A 299 -21.80 8.67 -1.49
CA TYR A 299 -22.54 9.43 -0.48
C TYR A 299 -24.01 9.01 -0.38
N ASP A 300 -24.61 8.51 -1.47
CA ASP A 300 -26.01 8.10 -1.54
C ASP A 300 -26.21 6.57 -1.56
N ASN A 301 -25.12 5.80 -1.45
CA ASN A 301 -25.09 4.33 -1.40
C ASN A 301 -25.69 3.68 -2.65
N ASP A 302 -25.50 4.31 -3.83
CA ASP A 302 -25.95 3.75 -5.10
C ASP A 302 -24.89 2.82 -5.76
N GLY A 303 -23.68 2.78 -5.17
CA GLY A 303 -22.55 1.96 -5.60
C GLY A 303 -21.64 2.64 -6.63
N ASP A 304 -21.94 3.87 -7.05
CA ASP A 304 -21.03 4.74 -7.78
C ASP A 304 -20.23 5.60 -6.78
N ASP A 305 -18.90 5.63 -6.90
CA ASP A 305 -18.10 6.56 -6.09
C ASP A 305 -18.38 8.00 -6.55
N ASP A 306 -18.60 8.91 -5.59
CA ASP A 306 -18.69 10.36 -5.82
C ASP A 306 -17.48 11.10 -5.27
N ILE A 307 -17.42 12.41 -5.50
CA ILE A 307 -16.36 13.28 -4.97
C ILE A 307 -16.97 14.35 -4.07
N VAL A 308 -16.60 14.38 -2.79
CA VAL A 308 -16.88 15.50 -1.90
C VAL A 308 -15.72 16.49 -2.01
N ALA A 309 -16.01 17.74 -2.36
CA ALA A 309 -15.00 18.73 -2.70
C ALA A 309 -15.22 20.07 -1.99
N GLN A 310 -14.12 20.67 -1.55
CA GLN A 310 -14.09 22.02 -0.99
C GLN A 310 -14.23 23.06 -2.11
N SER A 311 -14.75 24.25 -1.77
CA SER A 311 -14.83 25.40 -2.68
C SER A 311 -15.00 26.73 -1.94
N TRP A 312 -14.35 27.81 -2.41
CA TRP A 312 -14.37 29.14 -1.77
C TRP A 312 -15.23 30.20 -2.46
N ASN A 313 -15.54 30.06 -3.75
CA ASN A 313 -16.14 31.15 -4.52
C ASN A 313 -17.19 30.64 -5.54
N GLU A 314 -17.20 31.25 -6.74
CA GLU A 314 -18.02 30.82 -7.86
C GLU A 314 -17.61 29.42 -8.34
N PRO A 315 -18.54 28.63 -8.91
CA PRO A 315 -19.95 28.94 -9.14
C PRO A 315 -20.86 28.63 -7.94
N PHE A 316 -20.30 28.15 -6.81
CA PHE A 316 -21.09 27.64 -5.69
C PHE A 316 -21.34 28.67 -4.57
N ASN A 317 -20.93 29.92 -4.78
CA ASN A 317 -21.01 31.02 -3.81
C ASN A 317 -20.30 30.70 -2.49
N GLY A 318 -19.13 30.06 -2.55
CA GLY A 318 -18.34 29.68 -1.39
C GLY A 318 -18.87 28.49 -0.60
N ARG A 319 -19.74 27.69 -1.24
CA ARG A 319 -20.16 26.40 -0.71
C ARG A 319 -19.26 25.30 -1.26
N ASN A 320 -18.95 24.36 -0.38
CA ASN A 320 -18.46 23.04 -0.77
C ASN A 320 -19.55 22.30 -1.54
N PHE A 321 -19.20 21.23 -2.24
CA PHE A 321 -20.14 20.51 -3.08
C PHE A 321 -19.80 19.02 -3.15
N ILE A 322 -20.80 18.22 -3.52
CA ILE A 322 -20.61 16.85 -3.96
C ILE A 322 -20.67 16.86 -5.48
N LEU A 323 -19.67 16.30 -6.15
CA LEU A 323 -19.78 15.96 -7.56
C LEU A 323 -20.37 14.56 -7.65
N GLN A 324 -21.70 14.50 -7.77
CA GLN A 324 -22.42 13.24 -7.88
C GLN A 324 -22.08 12.56 -9.21
N ASN A 325 -21.85 11.26 -9.18
CA ASN A 325 -21.53 10.40 -10.30
C ASN A 325 -22.66 9.38 -10.52
N GLU A 326 -23.53 9.60 -11.50
CA GLU A 326 -24.55 8.63 -11.88
C GLU A 326 -24.08 7.83 -13.11
N GLY A 327 -23.27 6.79 -12.87
CA GLY A 327 -22.72 5.91 -13.90
C GLY A 327 -21.89 6.63 -14.97
N GLY A 328 -21.11 7.63 -14.57
CA GLY A 328 -20.29 8.48 -15.45
C GLY A 328 -20.96 9.79 -15.89
N ASN A 329 -22.17 10.08 -15.40
CA ASN A 329 -22.80 11.39 -15.56
C ASN A 329 -22.60 12.22 -14.30
N PHE A 330 -21.98 13.40 -14.45
CA PHE A 330 -21.54 14.19 -13.32
C PHE A 330 -22.43 15.41 -13.07
N ASN A 331 -22.92 15.55 -11.84
CA ASN A 331 -23.77 16.66 -11.41
C ASN A 331 -23.28 17.26 -10.07
N PRO A 332 -22.87 18.55 -10.04
CA PRO A 332 -22.46 19.17 -8.79
C PRO A 332 -23.66 19.58 -7.92
N ILE A 333 -23.63 19.18 -6.65
CA ILE A 333 -24.63 19.45 -5.61
C ILE A 333 -23.98 20.31 -4.52
N PRO A 334 -24.32 21.61 -4.41
CA PRO A 334 -23.78 22.47 -3.37
C PRO A 334 -24.28 22.08 -1.97
N LEU A 335 -23.40 22.14 -0.98
CA LEU A 335 -23.68 21.80 0.42
C LEU A 335 -24.07 23.06 1.22
N GLY A 336 -25.22 23.01 1.88
CA GLY A 336 -25.71 24.06 2.77
C GLY A 336 -26.42 25.23 2.09
N GLU A 337 -27.01 26.10 2.91
CA GLU A 337 -27.77 27.26 2.45
C GLU A 337 -26.82 28.38 2.02
N ASN A 338 -27.31 29.28 1.15
CA ASN A 338 -26.58 30.52 0.84
C ASN A 338 -26.51 31.49 2.05
N ALA A 339 -27.14 31.17 3.19
CA ALA A 339 -27.21 31.99 4.39
C ALA A 339 -26.60 31.25 5.60
N TYR A 340 -25.99 32.03 6.49
CA TYR A 340 -25.19 31.61 7.65
C TYR A 340 -25.75 30.41 8.46
N PRO A 341 -24.88 29.51 8.99
CA PRO A 341 -23.42 29.55 8.92
C PRO A 341 -22.85 28.97 7.63
N TYR A 342 -21.88 29.67 7.04
CA TYR A 342 -21.06 29.09 5.97
C TYR A 342 -20.09 28.08 6.59
N ILE A 343 -19.98 26.91 5.97
CA ILE A 343 -19.07 25.84 6.37
C ILE A 343 -17.95 25.73 5.33
N SER A 344 -16.98 26.64 5.45
CA SER A 344 -15.82 26.71 4.54
C SER A 344 -14.53 26.64 5.35
N GLY A 345 -13.54 25.97 4.77
CA GLY A 345 -12.18 25.76 5.29
C GLY A 345 -11.21 25.51 4.13
N MET A 346 -9.98 25.10 4.42
CA MET A 346 -8.98 24.81 3.39
C MET A 346 -9.08 23.38 2.84
N GLY A 347 -9.67 22.46 3.60
CA GLY A 347 -9.93 21.10 3.15
C GLY A 347 -11.28 20.54 3.62
N ILE A 348 -11.60 19.35 3.13
CA ILE A 348 -12.87 18.68 3.42
C ILE A 348 -12.69 17.17 3.57
N GLY A 349 -13.47 16.60 4.47
CA GLY A 349 -13.72 15.16 4.56
C GLY A 349 -15.21 14.89 4.75
N THR A 350 -15.61 13.63 4.86
CA THR A 350 -17.01 13.27 5.15
C THR A 350 -17.10 12.04 6.05
N LEU A 351 -18.16 12.02 6.86
CA LEU A 351 -18.61 10.86 7.64
C LEU A 351 -19.83 10.19 6.97
N GLY A 352 -20.25 10.66 5.80
CA GLY A 352 -21.45 10.18 5.12
C GLY A 352 -22.75 10.53 5.87
N TYR A 353 -23.82 9.80 5.54
CA TYR A 353 -25.09 9.88 6.28
C TYR A 353 -24.98 9.20 7.63
N GLN A 354 -25.42 9.90 8.67
CA GLN A 354 -25.50 9.43 10.04
C GLN A 354 -26.85 8.72 10.30
N GLU A 355 -26.95 7.97 11.41
CA GLU A 355 -28.18 7.25 11.75
C GLU A 355 -29.42 8.14 11.90
N ASP A 356 -29.24 9.41 12.28
CA ASP A 356 -30.33 10.39 12.41
C ASP A 356 -30.75 11.03 11.06
N GLY A 357 -30.10 10.65 9.97
CA GLY A 357 -30.36 11.12 8.61
C GLY A 357 -29.63 12.41 8.25
N THR A 358 -28.80 12.98 9.13
CA THR A 358 -27.92 14.09 8.79
C THR A 358 -26.70 13.63 7.98
N PHE A 359 -26.12 14.51 7.18
CA PHE A 359 -24.89 14.23 6.44
C PHE A 359 -23.70 14.94 7.10
N GLY A 360 -22.72 14.17 7.57
CA GLY A 360 -21.56 14.68 8.29
C GLY A 360 -20.43 15.10 7.34
N VAL A 361 -19.99 16.36 7.46
CA VAL A 361 -18.87 16.91 6.69
C VAL A 361 -17.80 17.41 7.64
N ILE A 362 -16.58 16.96 7.43
CA ILE A 362 -15.40 17.38 8.19
C ILE A 362 -14.83 18.61 7.47
N ILE A 363 -14.65 19.71 8.20
CA ILE A 363 -14.05 20.94 7.71
C ILE A 363 -12.75 21.16 8.47
N ILE A 364 -11.64 21.22 7.73
CA ILE A 364 -10.30 21.50 8.26
C ILE A 364 -9.83 22.89 7.86
N ASP A 365 -8.98 23.50 8.68
CA ASP A 365 -8.64 24.93 8.62
C ASP A 365 -9.88 25.81 8.47
N GLY A 366 -10.89 25.49 9.28
CA GLY A 366 -12.18 26.14 9.25
C GLY A 366 -12.15 27.54 9.84
N SER A 367 -13.02 28.40 9.35
CA SER A 367 -13.29 29.68 10.04
C SER A 367 -13.99 29.43 11.38
N SER A 368 -13.71 30.25 12.39
CA SER A 368 -14.33 30.12 13.72
C SER A 368 -15.86 30.10 13.68
N LYS A 369 -16.45 29.39 14.63
CA LYS A 369 -17.91 29.29 14.84
C LYS A 369 -18.20 29.41 16.34
N GLU A 370 -17.92 30.58 16.91
CA GLU A 370 -18.02 30.83 18.36
C GLU A 370 -19.35 30.38 18.97
N TRP A 371 -20.48 30.54 18.24
CA TRP A 371 -21.81 30.10 18.71
C TRP A 371 -21.93 28.58 18.88
N PHE A 372 -21.08 27.81 18.20
CA PHE A 372 -20.98 26.35 18.26
C PHE A 372 -19.74 25.88 19.05
N GLY A 373 -19.00 26.81 19.67
CA GLY A 373 -17.81 26.49 20.46
C GLY A 373 -16.51 26.31 19.67
N VAL A 374 -16.56 26.35 18.34
CA VAL A 374 -15.37 26.26 17.47
C VAL A 374 -14.58 27.57 17.56
N GLN A 375 -13.35 27.49 18.07
CA GLN A 375 -12.40 28.59 18.15
C GLN A 375 -11.82 28.91 16.75
N PRO A 376 -11.08 30.02 16.59
CA PRO A 376 -10.20 30.16 15.43
C PRO A 376 -9.30 28.93 15.31
N GLU A 377 -8.94 28.55 14.08
CA GLU A 377 -7.88 27.56 13.83
C GLU A 377 -8.29 26.12 14.21
N GLU A 378 -9.53 25.89 14.66
CA GLU A 378 -10.05 24.55 14.96
C GLU A 378 -10.80 23.93 13.77
N SER A 379 -10.52 22.64 13.53
CA SER A 379 -11.30 21.77 12.66
C SER A 379 -12.65 21.42 13.32
N PHE A 380 -13.68 21.14 12.52
CA PHE A 380 -15.02 20.83 13.02
C PHE A 380 -15.81 19.92 12.09
N ILE A 381 -16.85 19.29 12.62
CA ILE A 381 -17.85 18.56 11.84
C ILE A 381 -19.10 19.43 11.70
N ALA A 382 -19.57 19.63 10.48
CA ALA A 382 -20.88 20.19 10.19
C ALA A 382 -21.86 19.07 9.80
N TYR A 383 -23.01 19.04 10.47
CA TYR A 383 -24.09 18.09 10.17
C TYR A 383 -25.15 18.80 9.32
N LEU A 384 -25.31 18.35 8.09
CA LEU A 384 -26.28 18.89 7.13
C LEU A 384 -27.60 18.12 7.19
N SER A 385 -28.71 18.77 6.85
CA SER A 385 -30.00 18.12 6.65
C SER A 385 -29.92 17.02 5.60
N SER A 386 -30.89 16.09 5.61
CA SER A 386 -30.90 14.94 4.69
C SER A 386 -30.97 15.30 3.20
N ASP A 387 -31.37 16.53 2.88
CA ASP A 387 -31.39 17.07 1.51
C ASP A 387 -30.15 17.94 1.20
N LEU A 388 -29.15 17.89 2.09
CA LEU A 388 -27.88 18.61 2.05
C LEU A 388 -28.02 20.14 2.07
N SER A 389 -29.24 20.66 2.22
CA SER A 389 -29.52 22.06 1.96
C SER A 389 -29.26 22.98 3.15
N LYS A 390 -29.23 22.46 4.39
CA LYS A 390 -29.14 23.26 5.61
C LYS A 390 -28.16 22.69 6.61
N VAL A 391 -27.38 23.54 7.27
CA VAL A 391 -26.55 23.15 8.42
C VAL A 391 -27.44 23.07 9.66
N GLU A 392 -27.55 21.88 10.24
CA GLU A 392 -28.37 21.60 11.43
C GLU A 392 -27.56 21.72 12.73
N ASP A 393 -26.30 21.28 12.73
CA ASP A 393 -25.41 21.33 13.88
C ASP A 393 -23.94 21.48 13.45
N ILE A 394 -23.11 21.98 14.37
CA ILE A 394 -21.64 22.03 14.21
C ILE A 394 -21.01 21.58 15.52
N LYS A 395 -20.06 20.63 15.45
CA LYS A 395 -19.30 20.14 16.60
C LYS A 395 -17.81 20.37 16.39
N PRO A 396 -17.09 20.98 17.35
CA PRO A 396 -15.64 21.10 17.27
C PRO A 396 -14.98 19.72 17.32
N LEU A 397 -13.86 19.57 16.63
CA LEU A 397 -12.95 18.44 16.81
C LEU A 397 -11.90 18.78 17.87
N PRO A 398 -11.12 17.80 18.36
CA PRO A 398 -9.90 18.06 19.12
C PRO A 398 -9.01 19.10 18.41
N ILE A 399 -8.25 19.85 19.21
CA ILE A 399 -7.32 20.86 18.68
C ILE A 399 -6.41 20.23 17.62
N PRO A 400 -6.07 20.94 16.53
CA PRO A 400 -5.13 20.40 15.56
C PRO A 400 -3.80 20.05 16.20
N TYR A 401 -3.13 19.02 15.71
CA TYR A 401 -1.98 18.41 16.37
C TYR A 401 -0.84 19.42 16.63
N PHE A 402 -0.61 20.36 15.72
CA PHE A 402 0.47 21.35 15.86
C PHE A 402 0.06 22.62 16.63
N GLU A 403 -1.20 22.78 17.04
CA GLU A 403 -1.60 23.85 17.96
C GLU A 403 -1.26 23.55 19.42
N ARG A 404 -0.68 22.37 19.70
CA ARG A 404 -0.23 22.00 21.04
C ARG A 404 0.94 22.86 21.48
N SER A 405 1.04 23.11 22.78
CA SER A 405 1.99 24.06 23.37
C SER A 405 3.47 23.76 23.08
N GLU A 406 3.82 22.51 22.77
CA GLU A 406 5.20 22.11 22.44
C GLU A 406 5.70 22.73 21.13
N TYR A 407 4.77 23.17 20.26
CA TYR A 407 5.08 23.71 18.93
C TYR A 407 4.94 25.24 18.85
N GLU A 408 4.38 25.90 19.88
CA GLU A 408 3.94 27.32 19.84
C GLU A 408 5.02 28.34 19.42
N GLU A 409 6.31 28.00 19.54
CA GLU A 409 7.44 28.87 19.19
C GLU A 409 7.92 28.71 17.73
N ILE A 410 7.34 27.79 16.96
CA ILE A 410 7.75 27.57 15.56
C ILE A 410 7.27 28.73 14.67
N THR A 411 8.18 29.27 13.87
CA THR A 411 7.86 30.35 12.92
C THR A 411 7.32 29.79 11.59
N GLN A 412 6.19 30.32 11.13
CA GLN A 412 5.59 30.03 9.83
C GLN A 412 6.05 30.97 8.70
N ILE A 413 5.99 30.50 7.46
CA ILE A 413 6.35 31.28 6.27
C ILE A 413 5.25 32.28 5.86
N ILE A 414 3.96 31.99 6.11
CA ILE A 414 2.85 32.78 5.54
C ILE A 414 2.41 33.93 6.46
N PRO A 415 2.60 35.20 6.04
CA PRO A 415 2.14 36.35 6.82
C PRO A 415 0.61 36.44 6.82
N GLY A 416 -0.01 36.49 8.01
CA GLY A 416 -1.46 36.72 8.19
C GLY A 416 -2.31 35.46 8.43
N TRP A 417 -1.68 34.28 8.51
CA TRP A 417 -2.33 33.05 8.97
C TRP A 417 -2.53 33.01 10.48
N GLU A 418 -1.66 33.69 11.25
CA GLU A 418 -1.84 33.93 12.70
C GLU A 418 -3.21 34.56 12.98
N GLY A 419 -4.07 33.86 13.74
CA GLY A 419 -5.43 34.25 14.07
C GLY A 419 -6.51 33.77 13.08
N ASN A 420 -6.16 32.91 12.10
CA ASN A 420 -7.09 32.32 11.12
C ASN A 420 -6.88 30.81 10.94
N VAL A 421 -5.75 30.41 10.33
CA VAL A 421 -5.44 29.00 10.01
C VAL A 421 -4.71 28.33 11.17
N GLY A 422 -3.84 29.08 11.87
CA GLY A 422 -3.11 28.59 13.04
C GLY A 422 -1.64 28.38 12.74
N LEU A 423 -0.96 27.68 13.64
CA LEU A 423 0.40 27.18 13.44
C LEU A 423 0.43 25.95 12.51
N SER A 424 -0.67 25.21 12.43
CA SER A 424 -0.87 24.09 11.51
C SER A 424 -1.39 24.57 10.16
N HIS A 425 -1.25 23.74 9.14
CA HIS A 425 -2.04 23.75 7.93
C HIS A 425 -2.57 22.32 7.71
N ASP A 426 -3.87 22.13 7.88
CA ASP A 426 -4.52 20.84 7.68
C ASP A 426 -4.96 20.71 6.22
N VAL A 427 -4.41 19.73 5.51
CA VAL A 427 -4.49 19.68 4.03
C VAL A 427 -5.31 18.54 3.46
N ALA A 428 -5.62 17.54 4.28
CA ALA A 428 -6.52 16.45 3.89
C ALA A 428 -7.21 15.86 5.11
N ALA A 429 -8.45 15.40 4.94
CA ALA A 429 -9.18 14.68 5.98
C ALA A 429 -10.00 13.54 5.40
N LYS A 430 -10.18 12.46 6.18
CA LYS A 430 -11.09 11.37 5.84
C LYS A 430 -11.77 10.81 7.08
N GLY A 431 -13.08 10.57 6.96
CA GLY A 431 -13.83 9.73 7.88
C GLY A 431 -13.73 8.26 7.48
N ILE A 432 -13.31 7.39 8.39
CA ILE A 432 -13.12 5.96 8.15
C ILE A 432 -13.06 5.21 9.47
N ASP A 433 -13.60 3.99 9.52
CA ASP A 433 -13.47 3.08 10.67
C ASP A 433 -12.06 2.46 10.69
N LEU A 434 -11.19 2.89 11.62
CA LEU A 434 -9.79 2.48 11.68
C LEU A 434 -9.58 1.27 12.59
N ASP A 435 -10.38 1.14 13.64
CA ASP A 435 -10.26 0.07 14.66
C ASP A 435 -11.38 -0.98 14.64
N TYR A 436 -12.30 -0.87 13.68
CA TYR A 436 -13.36 -1.83 13.36
C TYR A 436 -14.40 -2.00 14.47
N ASP A 437 -14.61 -0.96 15.27
CA ASP A 437 -15.64 -0.95 16.30
C ASP A 437 -17.04 -0.57 15.77
N GLY A 438 -17.10 -0.12 14.51
CA GLY A 438 -18.31 0.15 13.73
C GLY A 438 -18.73 1.62 13.69
N ASP A 439 -17.99 2.53 14.34
CA ASP A 439 -18.16 3.96 14.15
C ASP A 439 -17.01 4.58 13.31
N LEU A 440 -17.20 5.79 12.77
CA LEU A 440 -16.21 6.39 11.86
C LEU A 440 -15.26 7.31 12.63
N ASP A 441 -13.98 6.93 12.64
CA ASP A 441 -12.86 7.76 13.07
C ASP A 441 -12.51 8.83 12.03
N ILE A 442 -11.60 9.72 12.39
CA ILE A 442 -11.12 10.77 11.49
C ILE A 442 -9.59 10.76 11.44
N VAL A 443 -9.06 10.75 10.21
CA VAL A 443 -7.64 11.02 9.93
C VAL A 443 -7.51 12.40 9.31
N ILE A 444 -6.63 13.24 9.84
CA ILE A 444 -6.29 14.57 9.30
C ILE A 444 -4.80 14.61 8.98
N SER A 445 -4.43 14.95 7.75
CA SER A 445 -3.04 15.30 7.45
C SER A 445 -2.79 16.77 7.80
N SER A 446 -1.84 16.98 8.69
CA SER A 446 -1.45 18.30 9.17
C SER A 446 0.04 18.53 8.93
N MET A 447 0.41 19.78 8.68
CA MET A 447 1.80 20.19 8.52
C MET A 447 2.06 21.60 9.03
N ILE A 448 3.33 21.93 9.28
CA ILE A 448 3.76 23.31 9.53
C ILE A 448 4.60 23.77 8.35
N TRP A 449 4.17 24.84 7.68
CA TRP A 449 4.94 25.51 6.63
C TRP A 449 5.99 26.43 7.25
N SER A 450 7.21 25.90 7.35
CA SER A 450 8.35 26.63 7.91
C SER A 450 9.60 26.44 7.07
N ASP A 451 10.32 27.53 6.81
CA ASP A 451 11.65 27.51 6.19
C ASP A 451 12.71 26.98 7.18
N GLU A 452 12.37 26.98 8.48
CA GLU A 452 13.27 26.56 9.56
C GLU A 452 12.91 25.18 10.09
N ASN A 453 11.63 24.90 10.31
CA ASN A 453 11.15 23.70 11.01
C ASN A 453 9.89 23.09 10.32
N PRO A 454 10.01 22.48 9.14
CA PRO A 454 8.88 21.84 8.47
C PRO A 454 8.45 20.56 9.22
N TYR A 455 7.16 20.49 9.51
CA TYR A 455 6.54 19.39 10.24
C TYR A 455 5.42 18.73 9.44
N THR A 456 5.17 17.46 9.71
CA THR A 456 4.10 16.66 9.10
C THR A 456 3.61 15.57 10.05
N VAL A 457 2.30 15.35 10.10
CA VAL A 457 1.66 14.29 10.89
C VAL A 457 0.33 13.86 10.27
N LEU A 458 -0.06 12.61 10.54
CA LEU A 458 -1.44 12.19 10.43
C LEU A 458 -2.07 12.23 11.82
N GLN A 459 -2.89 13.23 12.11
CA GLN A 459 -3.66 13.26 13.34
C GLN A 459 -4.75 12.19 13.27
N ILE A 460 -4.80 11.29 14.26
CA ILE A 460 -5.75 10.19 14.37
C ILE A 460 -6.72 10.51 15.50
N LEU A 461 -7.98 10.73 15.13
CA LEU A 461 -9.08 11.01 16.05
C LEU A 461 -9.99 9.80 16.13
N ILE A 462 -9.87 9.04 17.21
CA ILE A 462 -10.71 7.87 17.46
C ILE A 462 -12.05 8.32 17.99
N ASN A 463 -13.11 7.77 17.43
CA ASN A 463 -14.47 8.09 17.80
C ASN A 463 -14.95 7.14 18.90
N ASP A 464 -15.50 7.71 19.98
CA ASP A 464 -16.20 6.97 21.02
C ASP A 464 -17.64 7.47 21.05
N ASN A 465 -18.50 6.86 20.23
CA ASN A 465 -19.94 7.15 20.20
C ASN A 465 -20.26 8.63 19.93
N GLY A 466 -19.55 9.24 19.00
CA GLY A 466 -19.66 10.65 18.59
C GLY A 466 -18.77 11.62 19.39
N ASN A 467 -17.93 11.10 20.29
CA ASN A 467 -16.91 11.87 20.99
C ASN A 467 -15.52 11.53 20.43
N TYR A 468 -14.94 12.45 19.67
CA TYR A 468 -13.63 12.27 19.05
C TYR A 468 -12.50 12.56 20.03
N ILE A 469 -11.55 11.63 20.14
CA ILE A 469 -10.38 11.69 21.02
C ILE A 469 -9.14 11.64 20.14
N ASP A 470 -8.22 12.59 20.32
CA ASP A 470 -6.93 12.55 19.66
C ASP A 470 -6.04 11.48 20.30
N GLU A 471 -5.80 10.39 19.57
CA GLU A 471 -4.95 9.27 19.98
C GLU A 471 -3.69 9.16 19.12
N THR A 472 -3.32 10.22 18.40
CA THR A 472 -2.20 10.23 17.44
C THR A 472 -0.91 9.64 18.01
N ASP A 473 -0.51 10.07 19.21
CA ASP A 473 0.73 9.65 19.87
C ASP A 473 0.74 8.18 20.29
N THR A 474 -0.44 7.57 20.43
CA THR A 474 -0.59 6.15 20.80
C THR A 474 -0.88 5.26 19.62
N ARG A 475 -1.30 5.81 18.47
CA ARG A 475 -1.68 5.05 17.27
C ARG A 475 -0.65 5.10 16.16
N LEU A 476 0.29 6.06 16.15
CA LEU A 476 1.35 6.14 15.13
C LEU A 476 2.69 5.58 15.60
N TYR A 477 3.30 4.73 14.78
CA TYR A 477 4.60 4.09 15.03
C TYR A 477 5.56 4.27 13.86
N ASN A 478 6.86 4.34 14.19
CA ASN A 478 7.93 4.65 13.24
C ASN A 478 7.72 5.95 12.45
N TRP A 479 7.05 6.94 13.02
CA TRP A 479 6.75 8.18 12.31
C TRP A 479 7.84 9.23 12.54
N SER A 480 8.44 9.73 11.45
CA SER A 480 9.22 10.97 11.46
C SER A 480 8.27 12.16 11.34
N LEU A 481 8.33 13.10 12.29
CA LEU A 481 7.52 14.33 12.25
C LEU A 481 8.06 15.36 11.25
N ILE A 482 9.23 15.13 10.66
CA ILE A 482 9.95 16.13 9.86
C ILE A 482 9.76 15.88 8.37
N GLY A 483 9.49 16.93 7.60
CA GLY A 483 9.43 16.89 6.13
C GLY A 483 8.16 17.50 5.54
N GLY A 484 7.87 17.14 4.28
CA GLY A 484 6.66 17.59 3.58
C GLY A 484 5.37 16.98 4.13
N GLY A 485 4.25 17.66 3.89
CA GLY A 485 2.89 17.22 4.26
C GLY A 485 2.44 15.96 3.52
N ALA A 486 1.14 15.66 3.62
CA ALA A 486 0.49 14.56 2.89
C ALA A 486 -0.89 14.99 2.37
N HIS A 487 -0.90 15.81 1.32
CA HIS A 487 -2.13 16.28 0.68
C HIS A 487 -2.96 15.14 0.04
N ARG A 488 -2.33 14.02 -0.33
CA ARG A 488 -3.01 12.84 -0.85
C ARG A 488 -3.00 11.72 0.19
N LEU A 489 -4.20 11.27 0.55
CA LEU A 489 -4.44 10.11 1.40
C LEU A 489 -5.17 9.03 0.58
N ASP A 490 -4.56 7.86 0.46
CA ASP A 490 -5.15 6.67 -0.13
C ASP A 490 -5.30 5.59 0.96
N PHE A 491 -6.47 4.97 1.00
CA PHE A 491 -6.86 3.99 2.02
C PHE A 491 -7.15 2.68 1.33
N LEU A 492 -6.24 1.73 1.47
CA LEU A 492 -6.17 0.49 0.67
C LEU A 492 -5.67 -0.62 1.58
N ASP A 493 -6.21 -1.83 1.46
CA ASP A 493 -5.57 -3.01 2.04
C ASP A 493 -4.41 -3.41 1.11
N VAL A 494 -3.16 -3.13 1.50
CA VAL A 494 -1.98 -3.38 0.65
C VAL A 494 -1.23 -4.65 1.04
N ASN A 495 -1.61 -5.29 2.15
CA ASN A 495 -0.95 -6.48 2.68
C ASN A 495 -1.86 -7.73 2.72
N ASP A 496 -3.08 -7.61 2.19
CA ASP A 496 -4.14 -8.62 2.11
C ASP A 496 -4.60 -9.17 3.48
N ASP A 497 -4.47 -8.39 4.56
CA ASP A 497 -4.93 -8.77 5.90
C ASP A 497 -6.39 -8.35 6.21
N SER A 498 -7.03 -7.68 5.25
CA SER A 498 -8.38 -7.11 5.30
C SER A 498 -8.59 -6.06 6.40
N TYR A 499 -7.52 -5.39 6.79
CA TYR A 499 -7.56 -4.07 7.41
C TYR A 499 -7.06 -3.01 6.43
N VAL A 500 -7.57 -1.80 6.60
CA VAL A 500 -7.22 -0.66 5.77
C VAL A 500 -5.86 -0.11 6.18
N ASP A 501 -4.96 -0.01 5.21
CA ASP A 501 -3.66 0.66 5.34
C ASP A 501 -3.74 2.08 4.78
N ILE A 502 -2.74 2.89 5.08
CA ILE A 502 -2.67 4.28 4.63
C ILE A 502 -1.45 4.49 3.75
N LEU A 503 -1.69 5.00 2.55
CA LEU A 503 -0.67 5.47 1.64
C LEU A 503 -0.79 6.99 1.58
N VAL A 504 0.27 7.66 1.99
CA VAL A 504 0.36 9.11 1.91
C VAL A 504 1.28 9.49 0.77
N SER A 505 0.91 10.53 0.03
CA SER A 505 1.71 10.99 -1.10
C SER A 505 1.83 12.51 -1.12
N ASP A 506 3.06 12.95 -1.33
CA ASP A 506 3.38 14.35 -1.56
C ASP A 506 4.64 14.51 -2.39
N HIS A 507 4.91 15.74 -2.81
CA HIS A 507 6.15 16.08 -3.50
C HIS A 507 7.38 15.79 -2.60
N GLY A 508 8.53 15.57 -3.23
CA GLY A 508 9.80 15.58 -2.53
C GLY A 508 10.04 16.90 -1.81
N HIS A 509 10.91 16.91 -0.80
CA HIS A 509 11.32 18.14 -0.13
C HIS A 509 12.54 18.75 -0.85
N PRO A 510 12.68 20.09 -0.94
CA PRO A 510 13.79 20.72 -1.66
C PRO A 510 15.17 20.22 -1.20
N VAL A 511 16.03 19.89 -2.18
CA VAL A 511 17.42 19.49 -1.95
C VAL A 511 18.20 20.69 -1.38
N GLY A 512 18.80 20.51 -0.20
CA GLY A 512 19.62 21.54 0.45
C GLY A 512 18.98 22.26 1.63
N PHE A 513 17.90 21.72 2.21
CA PHE A 513 17.39 22.20 3.50
C PHE A 513 18.53 22.24 4.55
N HIS A 514 18.81 23.45 5.06
CA HIS A 514 19.84 23.78 6.05
C HIS A 514 21.29 23.30 5.81
N ASP A 515 21.70 23.08 4.55
CA ASP A 515 23.06 22.59 4.24
C ASP A 515 23.37 21.24 4.94
N TRP A 516 22.34 20.46 5.26
CA TRP A 516 22.47 19.21 5.98
C TRP A 516 23.18 18.14 5.14
N ALA A 517 23.95 17.28 5.82
CA ALA A 517 24.40 16.00 5.26
C ALA A 517 23.29 14.93 5.27
N ILE A 518 22.06 15.31 5.67
CA ILE A 518 20.90 14.43 5.74
C ILE A 518 20.38 14.18 4.32
N HIS A 519 20.20 12.91 3.99
CA HIS A 519 19.70 12.50 2.69
C HIS A 519 18.22 12.89 2.52
N GLY A 520 17.86 13.52 1.40
CA GLY A 520 16.51 14.09 1.18
C GLY A 520 15.35 13.09 1.24
N SER A 521 15.64 11.79 1.13
CA SER A 521 14.65 10.72 1.26
C SER A 521 13.91 10.74 2.60
N ILE A 522 14.56 11.17 3.69
CA ILE A 522 13.92 11.25 5.03
C ILE A 522 12.88 12.37 5.13
N LEU A 523 12.97 13.38 4.25
CA LEU A 523 12.07 14.53 4.23
C LEU A 523 10.90 14.36 3.26
N SER A 524 10.89 13.25 2.51
CA SER A 524 9.79 12.95 1.58
C SER A 524 8.47 12.80 2.35
N GLY A 525 7.40 13.37 1.81
CA GLY A 525 6.05 13.23 2.37
C GLY A 525 5.42 11.86 2.08
N SER A 526 5.94 11.09 1.12
CA SER A 526 5.32 9.83 0.69
C SER A 526 5.70 8.66 1.60
N ARG A 527 4.71 7.89 2.07
CA ARG A 527 4.89 6.78 3.02
C ARG A 527 3.82 5.70 2.86
N VAL A 528 4.10 4.50 3.38
CA VAL A 528 3.12 3.42 3.56
C VAL A 528 3.06 3.06 5.03
N LEU A 529 1.85 3.08 5.58
CA LEU A 529 1.55 2.76 6.96
C LEU A 529 0.62 1.55 6.99
N VAL A 530 1.00 0.51 7.73
CA VAL A 530 0.21 -0.71 7.87
C VAL A 530 -0.58 -0.68 9.18
N ASN A 531 -1.87 -1.06 9.12
CA ASN A 531 -2.74 -1.21 10.29
C ASN A 531 -2.55 -2.61 10.92
N ASP A 532 -2.53 -2.69 12.25
CA ASP A 532 -2.49 -3.97 12.95
C ASP A 532 -3.87 -4.63 13.15
N GLY A 533 -4.93 -3.94 12.72
CA GLY A 533 -6.33 -4.33 12.84
C GLY A 533 -7.03 -3.79 14.09
N THR A 534 -6.33 -3.02 14.91
CA THR A 534 -6.89 -2.34 16.08
C THR A 534 -6.85 -0.82 15.94
N GLY A 535 -6.49 -0.27 14.77
CA GLY A 535 -6.33 1.16 14.54
C GLY A 535 -4.95 1.70 14.90
N ASN A 536 -3.97 0.82 15.18
CA ASN A 536 -2.56 1.21 15.31
C ASN A 536 -1.87 1.08 13.96
N PHE A 537 -1.09 2.09 13.59
CA PHE A 537 -0.41 2.20 12.31
C PHE A 537 1.11 2.30 12.47
N VAL A 538 1.83 1.53 11.68
CA VAL A 538 3.30 1.57 11.63
C VAL A 538 3.80 1.94 10.24
N THR A 539 4.71 2.90 10.14
CA THR A 539 5.39 3.21 8.89
C THR A 539 6.36 2.09 8.52
N VAL A 540 6.12 1.41 7.40
CA VAL A 540 6.94 0.30 6.90
C VAL A 540 7.79 0.67 5.69
N ILE A 541 7.36 1.68 4.92
CA ILE A 541 8.06 2.18 3.73
C ILE A 541 8.02 3.72 3.75
N HIS A 542 9.18 4.36 3.61
CA HIS A 542 9.30 5.82 3.54
C HIS A 542 10.46 6.23 2.64
N GLN A 543 11.69 6.16 3.15
CA GLN A 543 12.91 6.58 2.46
C GLN A 543 13.16 5.80 1.15
N GLN A 544 12.62 4.59 1.05
CA GLN A 544 12.77 3.71 -0.10
C GLN A 544 11.99 4.18 -1.33
N ILE A 545 11.01 5.09 -1.15
CA ILE A 545 10.17 5.62 -2.24
C ILE A 545 10.96 6.63 -3.07
N ASN A 546 11.50 7.65 -2.42
CA ASN A 546 12.39 8.65 -3.02
C ASN A 546 13.85 8.35 -2.69
N ASP A 547 14.37 7.24 -3.22
CA ASP A 547 15.72 6.74 -2.92
C ASP A 547 16.84 7.68 -3.39
N SER A 548 16.59 8.58 -4.35
CA SER A 548 17.57 9.60 -4.76
C SER A 548 17.61 10.80 -3.82
N GLY A 549 16.56 11.02 -3.02
CA GLY A 549 16.42 12.21 -2.19
C GLY A 549 16.27 13.51 -2.98
N ASP A 550 15.97 13.43 -4.28
CA ASP A 550 15.77 14.59 -5.14
C ASP A 550 14.45 15.30 -4.80
N PHE A 551 14.38 16.59 -5.12
CA PHE A 551 13.12 17.31 -5.18
C PHE A 551 12.36 16.88 -6.45
N LEU A 552 11.37 16.02 -6.26
CA LEU A 552 10.54 15.47 -7.33
C LEU A 552 9.08 15.85 -7.12
N PRO A 553 8.25 15.88 -8.19
CA PRO A 553 6.80 15.96 -8.06
C PRO A 553 6.21 14.80 -7.25
N SER A 554 4.91 14.85 -6.98
CA SER A 554 4.24 13.82 -6.17
C SER A 554 4.38 12.43 -6.78
N PHE A 555 4.61 11.44 -5.92
CA PHE A 555 4.71 10.04 -6.28
C PHE A 555 3.30 9.44 -6.33
N VAL A 556 2.90 8.88 -7.46
CA VAL A 556 1.58 8.25 -7.58
C VAL A 556 1.68 6.79 -7.13
N PRO A 557 1.12 6.41 -5.96
CA PRO A 557 1.14 5.03 -5.50
C PRO A 557 0.16 4.18 -6.32
N SER A 558 0.51 2.92 -6.54
CA SER A 558 -0.33 1.95 -7.23
C SER A 558 0.00 0.52 -6.84
N LEU A 559 -0.96 -0.39 -7.01
CA LEU A 559 -0.77 -1.83 -6.88
C LEU A 559 -0.81 -2.45 -8.27
N ASN A 560 0.24 -3.18 -8.64
CA ASN A 560 0.25 -3.90 -9.90
C ASN A 560 -0.60 -5.19 -9.84
N SER A 561 -0.65 -5.97 -10.93
CA SER A 561 -1.45 -7.21 -10.99
C SER A 561 -0.95 -8.34 -10.07
N ARG A 562 0.24 -8.20 -9.49
CA ARG A 562 0.86 -9.12 -8.52
C ARG A 562 0.71 -8.62 -7.07
N ASN A 563 -0.08 -7.58 -6.86
CA ASN A 563 -0.23 -6.88 -5.58
C ASN A 563 1.09 -6.27 -5.05
N GLU A 564 1.99 -5.92 -5.95
CA GLU A 564 3.26 -5.27 -5.60
C GLU A 564 3.09 -3.75 -5.69
N LEU A 565 3.59 -3.04 -4.68
CA LEU A 565 3.55 -1.59 -4.62
C LEU A 565 4.48 -0.95 -5.65
N ARG A 566 3.97 0.10 -6.31
CA ARG A 566 4.69 0.90 -7.29
C ARG A 566 4.40 2.39 -7.08
N TRP A 567 5.44 3.21 -7.20
CA TRP A 567 5.34 4.66 -7.24
C TRP A 567 5.82 5.19 -8.58
N THR A 568 4.97 5.98 -9.24
CA THR A 568 5.26 6.60 -10.53
C THR A 568 5.37 8.10 -10.38
N VAL A 569 6.45 8.69 -10.89
CA VAL A 569 6.68 10.14 -10.92
C VAL A 569 6.75 10.61 -12.38
N PHE A 570 6.01 11.66 -12.68
CA PHE A 570 6.07 12.38 -13.96
C PHE A 570 6.95 13.62 -13.78
N ASN A 571 8.06 13.69 -14.51
CA ASN A 571 9.08 14.72 -14.35
C ASN A 571 9.26 15.52 -15.67
N PRO A 572 8.26 16.32 -16.08
CA PRO A 572 8.35 17.17 -17.27
C PRO A 572 9.32 18.33 -17.04
N ASN A 573 9.96 18.88 -18.07
CA ASN A 573 10.97 19.94 -17.91
C ASN A 573 10.86 21.04 -18.98
N SER A 574 9.63 21.41 -19.35
CA SER A 574 9.32 22.40 -20.40
C SER A 574 9.88 22.00 -21.78
N THR A 575 10.06 20.71 -22.03
CA THR A 575 10.43 20.14 -23.33
C THR A 575 9.39 19.14 -23.82
N SER A 576 9.49 18.70 -25.08
CA SER A 576 8.61 17.63 -25.61
C SER A 576 8.96 16.24 -25.09
N GLN A 577 9.98 16.12 -24.25
CA GLN A 577 10.37 14.87 -23.61
C GLN A 577 9.95 14.89 -22.14
N VAL A 578 9.16 13.90 -21.72
CA VAL A 578 8.76 13.71 -20.32
C VAL A 578 9.55 12.53 -19.76
N GLU A 579 10.29 12.76 -18.69
CA GLU A 579 10.91 11.70 -17.90
C GLU A 579 9.86 11.08 -16.97
N VAL A 580 9.78 9.76 -16.93
CA VAL A 580 8.95 9.01 -15.98
C VAL A 580 9.88 8.14 -15.16
N ARG A 581 9.82 8.30 -13.83
CA ARG A 581 10.52 7.42 -12.89
C ARG A 581 9.52 6.47 -12.24
N THR A 582 9.86 5.20 -12.17
CA THR A 582 9.09 4.17 -11.48
C THR A 582 9.95 3.53 -10.41
N ARG A 583 9.48 3.54 -9.17
CA ARG A 583 10.03 2.77 -8.05
C ARG A 583 9.06 1.64 -7.74
N GLN A 584 9.54 0.41 -7.59
CA GLN A 584 8.67 -0.75 -7.35
C GLN A 584 9.24 -1.61 -6.22
N LEU A 585 8.37 -2.04 -5.31
CA LEU A 585 8.64 -3.11 -4.37
C LEU A 585 8.55 -4.45 -5.13
N ASN A 586 9.58 -5.27 -5.13
CA ASN A 586 9.63 -6.53 -5.91
C ASN A 586 9.05 -7.72 -5.13
N MET A 587 8.02 -7.46 -4.34
CA MET A 587 7.27 -8.46 -3.58
C MET A 587 5.87 -7.91 -3.24
N ALA A 588 4.90 -8.80 -3.06
CA ALA A 588 3.67 -8.45 -2.39
C ALA A 588 3.99 -8.18 -0.91
N LEU A 589 3.45 -7.09 -0.38
CA LEU A 589 3.58 -6.78 1.04
C LEU A 589 2.69 -7.74 1.83
N SER A 590 3.12 -8.14 3.02
CA SER A 590 2.34 -8.95 3.96
C SER A 590 2.64 -8.50 5.40
N THR A 591 2.04 -9.17 6.38
CA THR A 591 2.01 -8.76 7.79
C THR A 591 3.16 -9.28 8.65
N GLY A 592 4.06 -10.07 8.07
CA GLY A 592 5.23 -10.61 8.75
C GLY A 592 6.38 -9.63 8.92
N PRO A 593 7.46 -10.07 9.58
CA PRO A 593 8.68 -9.30 9.69
C PRO A 593 9.20 -8.87 8.31
N ASN A 594 9.56 -7.59 8.18
CA ASN A 594 10.05 -6.97 6.95
C ASN A 594 9.14 -7.23 5.73
N GLY A 595 7.83 -7.38 5.96
CA GLY A 595 6.81 -7.52 4.94
C GLY A 595 6.66 -8.93 4.33
N ILE A 596 7.35 -9.94 4.85
CA ILE A 596 7.23 -11.32 4.35
C ILE A 596 5.88 -11.94 4.70
N ASP A 597 5.43 -12.93 3.94
CA ASP A 597 4.24 -13.72 4.26
C ASP A 597 4.54 -14.80 5.33
N PRO A 598 4.00 -14.70 6.56
CA PRO A 598 4.22 -15.69 7.62
C PRO A 598 3.57 -17.05 7.34
N ALA A 599 2.61 -17.14 6.42
CA ALA A 599 2.02 -18.41 6.00
C ALA A 599 3.10 -19.34 5.43
N LYS A 600 4.16 -18.79 4.82
CA LYS A 600 5.34 -19.55 4.39
C LYS A 600 5.89 -20.41 5.53
N TYR A 601 5.93 -19.90 6.75
CA TYR A 601 6.45 -20.60 7.93
C TYR A 601 5.34 -21.22 8.78
N GLY A 602 4.20 -21.53 8.15
CA GLY A 602 3.06 -22.17 8.81
C GLY A 602 2.36 -21.29 9.84
N ALA A 603 2.49 -19.96 9.76
CA ALA A 603 1.83 -19.00 10.64
C ALA A 603 0.87 -18.08 9.85
N PRO A 604 -0.10 -18.61 9.07
CA PRO A 604 -0.96 -17.79 8.23
C PRO A 604 -1.72 -16.75 9.05
N GLY A 605 -1.71 -15.50 8.60
CA GLY A 605 -2.36 -14.39 9.28
C GLY A 605 -1.64 -13.86 10.52
N PHE A 606 -0.48 -14.38 10.90
CA PHE A 606 0.35 -13.78 11.95
C PHE A 606 0.70 -12.33 11.55
N ASN A 607 0.51 -11.37 12.45
CA ASN A 607 0.85 -9.97 12.24
C ASN A 607 1.94 -9.55 13.23
N GLU A 608 3.13 -9.24 12.70
CA GLU A 608 4.33 -8.91 13.49
C GLU A 608 4.10 -7.67 14.35
N PHE A 609 3.49 -6.63 13.78
CA PHE A 609 3.27 -5.39 14.49
C PHE A 609 2.28 -5.57 15.63
N TYR A 610 1.13 -6.20 15.35
CA TYR A 610 0.14 -6.58 16.37
C TYR A 610 0.79 -7.39 17.49
N TYR A 611 1.53 -8.43 17.12
CA TYR A 611 2.08 -9.38 18.09
C TYR A 611 3.09 -8.71 19.02
N LEU A 612 3.97 -7.85 18.50
CA LEU A 612 4.91 -7.10 19.33
C LEU A 612 4.21 -6.04 20.19
N LEU A 613 3.20 -5.34 19.66
CA LEU A 613 2.44 -4.34 20.39
C LEU A 613 1.69 -4.92 21.60
N HIS A 614 1.13 -6.12 21.45
CA HIS A 614 0.32 -6.77 22.46
C HIS A 614 1.10 -7.72 23.39
N ASN A 615 2.40 -7.91 23.16
CA ASN A 615 3.27 -8.76 23.96
C ASN A 615 4.56 -8.02 24.35
N GLU A 616 4.47 -7.15 25.35
CA GLU A 616 5.58 -6.28 25.80
C GLU A 616 6.85 -7.09 26.18
N ASP A 617 6.69 -8.29 26.73
CA ASP A 617 7.80 -9.18 27.05
C ASP A 617 8.56 -9.63 25.79
N VAL A 618 7.84 -9.88 24.69
CA VAL A 618 8.43 -10.24 23.40
C VAL A 618 9.05 -9.02 22.72
N ALA A 619 8.37 -7.88 22.71
CA ALA A 619 8.92 -6.63 22.18
C ALA A 619 10.26 -6.28 22.85
N ASN A 620 10.35 -6.44 24.18
CA ASN A 620 11.59 -6.28 24.93
C ASN A 620 12.64 -7.34 24.56
N ALA A 621 12.24 -8.58 24.29
CA ALA A 621 13.15 -9.64 23.89
C ALA A 621 13.74 -9.38 22.49
N VAL A 622 12.95 -8.87 21.56
CA VAL A 622 13.41 -8.43 20.22
C VAL A 622 14.33 -7.22 20.34
N SER A 623 13.94 -6.19 21.11
CA SER A 623 14.76 -5.00 21.34
C SER A 623 16.15 -5.33 21.90
N ASN A 624 16.25 -6.34 22.77
CA ASN A 624 17.52 -6.77 23.38
C ASN A 624 18.26 -7.83 22.56
N GLY A 625 17.77 -8.16 21.35
CA GLY A 625 18.37 -9.14 20.45
C GLY A 625 18.27 -10.60 20.90
N SER A 626 17.38 -10.93 21.85
CA SER A 626 17.12 -12.31 22.28
C SER A 626 16.31 -13.09 21.26
N TYR A 627 15.45 -12.40 20.51
CA TYR A 627 14.81 -12.89 19.28
C TYR A 627 15.07 -11.90 18.16
N VAL A 628 15.09 -12.40 16.93
CA VAL A 628 15.23 -11.60 15.72
C VAL A 628 13.93 -10.91 15.31
N SER A 629 12.78 -11.45 15.74
CA SER A 629 11.43 -10.94 15.44
C SER A 629 10.40 -11.54 16.40
N GLY A 630 9.19 -10.98 16.39
CA GLY A 630 8.01 -11.55 17.02
C GLY A 630 7.64 -12.90 16.43
N LEU A 631 7.72 -13.06 15.10
CA LEU A 631 7.49 -14.35 14.42
C LEU A 631 8.43 -15.45 14.92
N ALA A 632 9.73 -15.15 15.11
CA ALA A 632 10.67 -16.10 15.70
C ALA A 632 10.20 -16.59 17.07
N HIS A 633 9.75 -15.68 17.94
CA HIS A 633 9.21 -16.05 19.23
C HIS A 633 7.91 -16.84 19.10
N TYR A 634 7.01 -16.44 18.21
CA TYR A 634 5.72 -17.09 18.02
C TYR A 634 5.88 -18.55 17.59
N LEU A 635 6.74 -18.81 16.60
CA LEU A 635 7.08 -20.17 16.16
C LEU A 635 7.74 -21.00 17.27
N ALA A 636 8.61 -20.40 18.08
CA ALA A 636 9.33 -21.12 19.12
C ALA A 636 8.48 -21.41 20.37
N TYR A 637 7.60 -20.47 20.77
CA TYR A 637 6.85 -20.54 22.03
C TYR A 637 5.43 -19.99 21.94
N GLY A 638 5.24 -18.82 21.29
CA GLY A 638 3.99 -18.07 21.36
C GLY A 638 2.75 -18.85 20.89
N ARG A 639 2.91 -19.68 19.86
CA ARG A 639 1.85 -20.56 19.35
C ARG A 639 1.42 -21.59 20.39
N ALA A 640 2.38 -22.27 21.02
CA ALA A 640 2.12 -23.26 22.05
C ALA A 640 1.56 -22.63 23.35
N GLU A 641 1.90 -21.37 23.61
CA GLU A 641 1.35 -20.56 24.70
C GLU A 641 -0.08 -20.07 24.42
N GLY A 642 -0.57 -20.19 23.17
CA GLY A 642 -1.89 -19.72 22.77
C GLY A 642 -2.00 -18.20 22.69
N ARG A 643 -0.88 -17.50 22.43
CA ARG A 643 -0.90 -16.05 22.22
C ARG A 643 -1.58 -15.73 20.89
N ALA A 644 -2.49 -14.76 20.89
CA ALA A 644 -3.13 -14.29 19.67
C ALA A 644 -2.08 -13.75 18.68
N SER A 645 -2.14 -14.21 17.43
CA SER A 645 -1.18 -13.84 16.40
C SER A 645 -1.58 -12.59 15.60
N ASN A 646 -2.83 -12.13 15.74
CA ASN A 646 -3.40 -10.94 15.10
C ASN A 646 -4.65 -10.46 15.85
N ALA A 647 -5.19 -9.29 15.48
CA ALA A 647 -6.37 -8.69 16.11
C ALA A 647 -7.66 -9.53 16.01
N ARG A 648 -7.83 -10.30 14.92
CA ARG A 648 -9.01 -11.18 14.73
C ARG A 648 -9.03 -12.34 15.72
N GLU A 649 -7.87 -12.86 16.08
CA GLU A 649 -7.79 -13.97 17.04
C GLU A 649 -8.07 -13.51 18.48
N ALA A 650 -7.77 -12.26 18.83
CA ALA A 650 -8.02 -11.72 20.17
C ALA A 650 -9.48 -11.31 20.43
N SER A 651 -10.25 -11.05 19.36
CA SER A 651 -11.67 -10.68 19.43
C SER A 651 -12.62 -11.89 19.49
N ASN A 652 -12.09 -13.11 19.32
CA ASN A 652 -12.82 -14.39 19.44
C ASN A 652 -12.55 -15.08 20.78
#